data_AF-A0A9P7MB89-F1
#
_entry.id   AF-A0A9P7MB89-F1
#
_cell.length_a   1.000
_cell.length_b   1.000
_cell.length_c   1.000
_cell.angle_alpha   90.00
_cell.angle_beta   90.00
_cell.angle_gamma   90.00
#
_symmetry.space_group_name_H-M   'P 1'
#
loop_
_entity.id
_entity.type
_entity.pdbx_description
1 polymer ?
#
loop_
_entity_poly.entity_id
_entity_poly.type
_entity_poly.pdbx_seq_one_letter_code
_entity_poly.pdbx_strand_id
1 'polypeptide(L)'
;MSPHGPPPSSDSGLSPAQTTALFDILTHHETYREITAFRFPDAVTRFGYPFEEDAGAGAGAGASTKTAGLDPCGLDGGGARDFDIDREDQKRNRQQRSQSQKDHKDQKDHKNQSLEPSAPLLQSLLTRLLLPMPGLSDLPAAFWTSRLQTLLARLGQANLSESYDKGALGTRKVLATGCSALLEMLSRGLLGGLPRGEGTSRDEGSRPEPVPGQGIEAEAGAGAEAGADENKERYDLGKADDLERAWGNVLQELVYGDLVDQLFDHFGREDDLETLSPMVEASARHNILHIATLIHQIFVLSPEGLYLLKLLDNVHSLIPYKLIRQTLRIGNAATMISGMMRILLAKLSLTSVTNWFGLTQNPDDGMNLVQRIISLVLSWDANDFRKSADKIEKAKGGDGPTDEMLRLIREYLEQPRSHHDDIRSASQRNEHSIMTEIFNASSPQINARLTDAQHAQCLEYYSSLLSVRDRDCITAVFCRQAPDMLTQALKDIVTAYNPIIRAVHANIDLRDHFDAMQAFLEDFLKTGRRGPATADNGSGVAKEQEGAQGDQNGKKGVSSVEDYFALLMRHRGSLYKWVHALASQCPDVWESFRVWAKNTLVQFQARDTDYSGTNSAAGGGAGGSSSIGGGDGDGDGDTPSILATLNNLYTVLDPDTQTKVRAAIDNHAAYLSTQTLVSQARLQYLVTASQSDSSGGSTVGPGVYLSRWQSLLDETPITPLQRKGPVRCGRDVKYRTTMGKMGAGGNTVGAGEAAHGEVVETPDVSIVVGALEEAFIRAVES
;
A
#
# COMPACT_ATOMS: atom_id res chain seq x y z
N MET A 1 -51.22 -32.21 31.21
CA MET A 1 -50.67 -32.83 29.99
C MET A 1 -50.32 -31.69 29.04
N SER A 2 -49.04 -31.31 29.00
CA SER A 2 -48.48 -30.54 27.90
C SER A 2 -48.33 -31.46 26.68
N PRO A 3 -48.15 -30.88 25.48
CA PRO A 3 -46.83 -31.03 24.89
C PRO A 3 -46.29 -29.66 24.48
N HIS A 4 -45.24 -29.26 25.20
CA HIS A 4 -44.25 -28.33 24.69
C HIS A 4 -43.57 -28.99 23.49
N GLY A 5 -43.68 -28.39 22.31
CA GLY A 5 -42.61 -28.54 21.33
C GLY A 5 -41.32 -28.00 21.96
N PRO A 6 -40.15 -28.62 21.68
CA PRO A 6 -38.89 -28.06 22.14
C PRO A 6 -38.76 -26.62 21.61
N PRO A 7 -38.18 -25.69 22.38
CA PRO A 7 -37.80 -24.40 21.82
C PRO A 7 -36.86 -24.64 20.63
N PRO A 8 -36.88 -23.80 19.59
CA PRO A 8 -35.86 -23.88 18.55
C PRO A 8 -34.50 -23.79 19.25
N SER A 9 -33.63 -24.76 19.00
CA SER A 9 -32.24 -24.71 19.43
C SER A 9 -31.68 -23.37 19.00
N SER A 10 -31.25 -22.54 19.95
CA SER A 10 -30.45 -21.37 19.66
C SER A 10 -29.18 -21.87 18.96
N ASP A 11 -29.09 -21.68 17.65
CA ASP A 11 -27.83 -21.84 16.92
C ASP A 11 -26.81 -20.89 17.58
N SER A 12 -25.94 -21.46 18.42
CA SER A 12 -24.95 -20.72 19.18
C SER A 12 -23.87 -20.10 18.28
N GLY A 13 -23.72 -20.62 17.05
CA GLY A 13 -22.78 -20.12 16.05
C GLY A 13 -23.32 -18.99 15.17
N LEU A 14 -22.41 -18.43 14.38
CA LEU A 14 -22.70 -17.47 13.31
C LEU A 14 -23.03 -18.21 12.01
N SER A 15 -23.95 -17.66 11.22
CA SER A 15 -24.20 -18.11 9.85
C SER A 15 -22.99 -17.81 8.94
N PRO A 16 -22.84 -18.46 7.77
CA PRO A 16 -21.75 -18.16 6.85
C PRO A 16 -21.67 -16.68 6.44
N ALA A 17 -22.83 -16.04 6.20
CA ALA A 17 -22.88 -14.62 5.87
C ALA A 17 -22.42 -13.73 7.05
N GLN A 18 -22.79 -14.10 8.29
CA GLN A 18 -22.35 -13.41 9.49
C GLN A 18 -20.85 -13.59 9.73
N THR A 19 -20.30 -14.79 9.55
CA THR A 19 -18.86 -15.06 9.68
C THR A 19 -18.06 -14.29 8.64
N THR A 20 -18.53 -14.24 7.38
CA THR A 20 -17.90 -13.43 6.33
C THR A 20 -17.95 -11.94 6.66
N ALA A 21 -19.08 -11.42 7.17
CA ALA A 21 -19.18 -10.03 7.59
C ALA A 21 -18.25 -9.71 8.78
N LEU A 22 -18.16 -10.60 9.76
CA LEU A 22 -17.21 -10.45 10.88
C LEU A 22 -15.76 -10.44 10.40
N PHE A 23 -15.40 -11.38 9.52
CA PHE A 23 -14.07 -11.45 8.92
C PHE A 23 -13.74 -10.19 8.10
N ASP A 24 -14.72 -9.68 7.36
CA ASP A 24 -14.62 -8.43 6.60
C ASP A 24 -14.30 -7.24 7.51
N ILE A 25 -15.06 -7.06 8.61
CA ILE A 25 -14.83 -6.01 9.61
C ILE A 25 -13.41 -6.10 10.19
N LEU A 26 -13.06 -7.25 10.78
CA LEU A 26 -11.83 -7.38 11.55
C LEU A 26 -10.58 -7.24 10.67
N THR A 27 -10.60 -7.80 9.45
CA THR A 27 -9.48 -7.66 8.51
C THR A 27 -9.33 -6.21 8.02
N HIS A 28 -10.44 -5.49 7.83
CA HIS A 28 -10.42 -4.07 7.43
C HIS A 28 -9.73 -3.20 8.49
N HIS A 29 -10.17 -3.34 9.74
CA HIS A 29 -9.62 -2.57 10.86
C HIS A 29 -8.17 -2.95 11.14
N GLU A 30 -7.84 -4.24 11.14
CA GLU A 30 -6.48 -4.69 11.42
C GLU A 30 -5.48 -4.24 10.34
N THR A 31 -5.82 -4.40 9.05
CA THR A 31 -4.94 -3.95 7.96
C THR A 31 -4.65 -2.44 8.07
N TYR A 32 -5.67 -1.64 8.40
CA TYR A 32 -5.49 -0.21 8.58
C TYR A 32 -4.64 0.11 9.82
N ARG A 33 -4.88 -0.60 10.93
CA ARG A 33 -4.09 -0.47 12.17
C ARG A 33 -2.61 -0.72 11.90
N GLU A 34 -2.26 -1.82 11.25
CA GLU A 34 -0.88 -2.16 10.90
C GLU A 34 -0.22 -1.09 10.01
N ILE A 35 -0.91 -0.62 8.97
CA ILE A 35 -0.38 0.44 8.09
C ILE A 35 -0.14 1.74 8.86
N THR A 36 -1.04 2.10 9.79
CA THR A 36 -0.86 3.29 10.62
C THR A 36 0.25 3.13 11.65
N ALA A 37 0.55 1.91 12.09
CA ALA A 37 1.61 1.63 13.05
C ALA A 37 2.99 2.07 12.54
N PHE A 38 3.24 2.05 11.23
CA PHE A 38 4.47 2.56 10.59
C PHE A 38 4.75 4.06 10.82
N ARG A 39 3.83 4.80 11.44
CA ARG A 39 4.13 6.14 11.99
C ARG A 39 5.13 6.10 13.15
N PHE A 40 5.27 4.94 13.80
CA PHE A 40 6.19 4.73 14.91
C PHE A 40 7.40 3.91 14.46
N PRO A 41 8.60 4.22 14.98
CA PRO A 41 9.80 3.43 14.70
C PRO A 41 9.63 1.96 15.13
N ASP A 42 8.91 1.74 16.23
CA ASP A 42 8.72 0.42 16.85
C ASP A 42 7.97 -0.56 15.96
N ALA A 43 7.16 -0.07 15.01
CA ALA A 43 6.46 -0.93 14.06
C ALA A 43 7.39 -1.60 13.05
N VAL A 44 8.60 -1.04 12.84
CA VAL A 44 9.62 -1.63 11.97
C VAL A 44 10.48 -2.59 12.76
N THR A 45 10.86 -2.22 14.00
CA THR A 45 11.73 -3.05 14.84
C THR A 45 11.02 -4.29 15.38
N ARG A 46 9.69 -4.24 15.54
CA ARG A 46 8.86 -5.39 15.91
C ARG A 46 8.13 -6.04 14.73
N PHE A 47 8.46 -5.68 13.50
CA PHE A 47 7.80 -6.26 12.32
C PHE A 47 8.06 -7.76 12.16
N GLY A 48 9.21 -8.24 12.65
CA GLY A 48 9.69 -9.60 12.45
C GLY A 48 10.42 -9.78 11.11
N TYR A 49 10.72 -11.04 10.75
CA TYR A 49 11.43 -11.37 9.51
C TYR A 49 10.77 -10.70 8.28
N PRO A 50 11.53 -10.05 7.37
CA PRO A 50 12.99 -10.07 7.22
C PRO A 50 13.76 -8.98 7.99
N PHE A 51 13.09 -8.21 8.85
CA PHE A 51 13.72 -7.23 9.72
C PHE A 51 14.24 -7.88 11.00
N GLU A 52 15.22 -7.24 11.64
CA GLU A 52 15.78 -7.71 12.90
C GLU A 52 15.17 -6.95 14.09
N GLU A 53 14.88 -7.69 15.16
CA GLU A 53 14.51 -7.08 16.44
C GLU A 53 15.71 -6.30 17.00
N ASP A 54 15.53 -4.99 17.16
CA ASP A 54 16.57 -4.12 17.67
C ASP A 54 16.69 -4.30 19.19
N ALA A 55 17.73 -5.00 19.66
CA ALA A 55 17.96 -5.29 21.09
C ALA A 55 18.20 -4.03 21.97
N GLY A 56 18.17 -2.83 21.39
CA GLY A 56 18.49 -1.55 22.03
C GLY A 56 17.36 -0.53 22.16
N ALA A 57 16.17 -0.75 21.61
CA ALA A 57 15.09 0.26 21.64
C ALA A 57 14.40 0.40 23.03
N GLY A 58 14.57 -0.57 23.93
CA GLY A 58 13.95 -0.57 25.26
C GLY A 58 14.66 0.25 26.36
N ALA A 59 15.81 0.88 26.09
CA ALA A 59 16.62 1.53 27.14
C ALA A 59 16.91 3.04 26.91
N GLY A 60 16.14 3.72 26.05
CA GLY A 60 16.38 5.11 25.66
C GLY A 60 15.30 6.13 26.08
N ALA A 61 14.23 5.72 26.75
CA ALA A 61 13.20 6.64 27.25
C ALA A 61 13.60 7.21 28.62
N GLY A 62 14.68 8.02 28.66
CA GLY A 62 15.10 8.67 29.90
C GLY A 62 16.57 9.05 29.97
N ALA A 63 17.08 9.87 29.05
CA ALA A 63 18.30 10.62 29.30
C ALA A 63 18.31 11.95 28.53
N SER A 64 18.45 13.03 29.30
CA SER A 64 18.53 14.43 28.88
C SER A 64 19.54 14.66 27.73
N THR A 65 19.04 15.12 26.59
CA THR A 65 19.86 15.64 25.49
C THR A 65 20.30 17.08 25.81
N LYS A 66 21.52 17.22 26.33
CA LYS A 66 22.27 18.47 26.17
C LYS A 66 22.79 18.54 24.74
N THR A 67 22.48 19.66 24.11
CA THR A 67 22.97 20.13 22.81
C THR A 67 24.50 20.19 22.78
N ALA A 68 25.10 19.75 21.67
CA ALA A 68 26.47 20.08 21.31
C ALA A 68 26.52 20.34 19.80
N GLY A 69 26.94 21.55 19.44
CA GLY A 69 27.12 22.00 18.08
C GLY A 69 28.40 21.46 17.43
N LEU A 70 28.37 21.45 16.10
CA LEU A 70 29.49 21.36 15.15
C LEU A 70 30.40 22.60 15.37
N ASP A 71 31.75 22.57 15.45
CA ASP A 71 32.87 22.07 14.60
C ASP A 71 34.22 22.40 15.36
N PRO A 72 35.47 22.29 14.81
CA PRO A 72 36.15 21.24 14.02
C PRO A 72 37.58 20.85 14.55
N CYS A 73 38.14 19.77 13.99
CA CYS A 73 39.58 19.37 13.83
C CYS A 73 40.68 19.68 14.90
N GLY A 74 41.40 18.63 15.32
CA GLY A 74 42.74 18.75 15.94
C GLY A 74 43.41 17.40 16.24
N LEU A 75 44.66 17.25 15.79
CA LEU A 75 45.55 16.07 15.90
C LEU A 75 46.23 15.94 17.29
N ASP A 76 46.81 14.74 17.52
CA ASP A 76 48.04 14.41 18.26
C ASP A 76 47.97 13.58 19.56
N GLY A 77 48.85 12.56 19.60
CA GLY A 77 49.80 12.39 20.70
C GLY A 77 49.55 11.24 21.67
N GLY A 78 50.32 10.15 21.53
CA GLY A 78 50.31 8.98 22.43
C GLY A 78 50.95 9.18 23.81
N GLY A 79 50.84 8.14 24.64
CA GLY A 79 51.55 8.01 25.91
C GLY A 79 51.13 6.78 26.72
N ALA A 80 51.98 5.76 26.72
CA ALA A 80 51.85 4.54 27.53
C ALA A 80 52.20 4.79 29.01
N ARG A 81 51.50 4.10 29.94
CA ARG A 81 52.02 3.76 31.28
C ARG A 81 51.48 2.42 31.77
N ASP A 82 52.42 1.56 32.15
CA ASP A 82 52.28 0.32 32.94
C ASP A 82 51.61 0.55 34.29
N PHE A 83 50.88 -0.45 34.79
CA PHE A 83 50.70 -0.70 36.22
C PHE A 83 50.51 -2.20 36.51
N ASP A 84 51.31 -2.70 37.44
CA ASP A 84 51.36 -4.06 37.97
C ASP A 84 50.01 -4.56 38.53
N ILE A 85 49.70 -5.84 38.27
CA ILE A 85 48.49 -6.53 38.76
C ILE A 85 48.84 -7.40 39.98
N ASP A 86 48.25 -7.06 41.12
CA ASP A 86 48.35 -7.82 42.36
C ASP A 86 47.44 -9.08 42.34
N ARG A 87 47.96 -10.15 42.92
CA ARG A 87 47.51 -11.55 42.74
C ARG A 87 46.24 -11.94 43.52
N GLU A 88 45.50 -10.98 44.08
CA GLU A 88 44.26 -11.21 44.84
C GLU A 88 42.99 -11.01 44.00
N ASP A 89 43.03 -10.23 42.91
CA ASP A 89 41.86 -9.98 42.05
C ASP A 89 41.44 -11.19 41.20
N GLN A 90 42.36 -12.12 40.93
CA GLN A 90 42.07 -13.32 40.14
C GLN A 90 41.16 -14.32 40.87
N LYS A 91 41.07 -14.29 42.20
CA LYS A 91 40.18 -15.20 42.96
C LYS A 91 38.75 -14.68 43.05
N ARG A 92 38.53 -13.36 43.17
CA ARG A 92 37.18 -12.76 43.12
C ARG A 92 36.57 -12.84 41.72
N ASN A 93 37.37 -12.64 40.68
CA ASN A 93 36.89 -12.74 39.30
C ASN A 93 36.42 -14.16 38.92
N ARG A 94 36.92 -15.22 39.56
CA ARG A 94 36.52 -16.61 39.26
C ARG A 94 35.17 -16.99 39.88
N GLN A 95 34.82 -16.42 41.04
CA GLN A 95 33.51 -16.58 41.68
C GLN A 95 32.44 -15.68 41.04
N GLN A 96 32.78 -14.44 40.65
CA GLN A 96 31.86 -13.60 39.87
C GLN A 96 31.57 -14.16 38.47
N ARG A 97 32.56 -14.77 37.81
CA ARG A 97 32.36 -15.36 36.47
C ARG A 97 31.51 -16.63 36.48
N SER A 98 31.44 -17.35 37.60
CA SER A 98 30.57 -18.52 37.76
C SER A 98 29.14 -18.13 38.15
N GLN A 99 28.95 -16.97 38.79
CA GLN A 99 27.63 -16.40 39.05
C GLN A 99 27.06 -15.70 37.79
N SER A 100 27.86 -14.89 37.09
CA SER A 100 27.46 -14.27 35.82
C SER A 100 27.22 -15.27 34.68
N GLN A 101 27.83 -16.47 34.70
CA GLN A 101 27.50 -17.52 33.73
C GLN A 101 26.20 -18.27 34.04
N LYS A 102 25.76 -18.26 35.31
CA LYS A 102 24.48 -18.85 35.72
C LYS A 102 23.34 -17.85 35.48
N ASP A 103 23.57 -16.58 35.82
CA ASP A 103 22.65 -15.47 35.52
C ASP A 103 22.53 -15.24 34.00
N HIS A 104 23.60 -15.42 33.21
CA HIS A 104 23.49 -15.39 31.74
C HIS A 104 22.72 -16.57 31.15
N LYS A 105 22.66 -17.73 31.83
CA LYS A 105 21.93 -18.90 31.34
C LYS A 105 20.44 -18.78 31.66
N ASP A 106 20.11 -18.38 32.87
CA ASP A 106 18.73 -18.14 33.31
C ASP A 106 18.12 -16.91 32.61
N GLN A 107 18.93 -15.90 32.23
CA GLN A 107 18.50 -14.76 31.42
C GLN A 107 18.44 -15.07 29.91
N LYS A 108 19.08 -16.14 29.42
CA LYS A 108 18.92 -16.60 28.04
C LYS A 108 17.63 -17.39 27.85
N ASP A 109 17.20 -18.11 28.89
CA ASP A 109 15.95 -18.88 28.87
C ASP A 109 14.70 -17.98 29.09
N HIS A 110 14.85 -16.79 29.68
CA HIS A 110 13.77 -15.79 29.80
C HIS A 110 13.69 -14.77 28.65
N LYS A 111 14.65 -14.73 27.73
CA LYS A 111 14.69 -13.77 26.61
C LYS A 111 14.25 -14.34 25.26
N ASN A 112 13.67 -15.55 25.28
CA ASN A 112 13.12 -16.22 24.11
C ASN A 112 11.58 -16.23 24.08
N GLN A 113 10.94 -15.30 24.81
CA GLN A 113 9.61 -14.83 24.40
C GLN A 113 9.85 -13.89 23.23
N SER A 114 9.73 -14.41 22.00
CA SER A 114 9.61 -13.58 20.81
C SER A 114 8.55 -12.52 21.08
N LEU A 115 8.91 -11.24 20.94
CA LEU A 115 7.94 -10.16 21.04
C LEU A 115 6.92 -10.34 19.91
N GLU A 116 5.64 -10.15 20.20
CA GLU A 116 4.56 -10.26 19.22
C GLU A 116 4.84 -9.32 18.03
N PRO A 117 4.68 -9.81 16.78
CA PRO A 117 4.95 -9.00 15.60
C PRO A 117 3.97 -7.82 15.55
N SER A 118 4.47 -6.62 15.27
CA SER A 118 3.64 -5.40 15.26
C SER A 118 2.70 -5.28 14.06
N ALA A 119 2.87 -6.14 13.05
CA ALA A 119 2.11 -6.11 11.81
C ALA A 119 2.03 -7.52 11.14
N PRO A 120 1.35 -8.49 11.77
CA PRO A 120 1.33 -9.88 11.31
C PRO A 120 0.71 -10.07 9.92
N LEU A 121 -0.33 -9.32 9.53
CA LEU A 121 -0.93 -9.40 8.19
C LEU A 121 0.07 -8.94 7.13
N LEU A 122 0.65 -7.75 7.30
CA LEU A 122 1.61 -7.19 6.36
C LEU A 122 2.89 -8.03 6.31
N GLN A 123 3.32 -8.60 7.44
CA GLN A 123 4.43 -9.54 7.49
C GLN A 123 4.11 -10.80 6.69
N SER A 124 2.91 -11.36 6.83
CA SER A 124 2.47 -12.53 6.05
C SER A 124 2.44 -12.23 4.54
N LEU A 125 1.92 -11.07 4.14
CA LEU A 125 1.95 -10.63 2.74
C LEU A 125 3.37 -10.47 2.21
N LEU A 126 4.27 -9.85 2.98
CA LEU A 126 5.68 -9.69 2.58
C LEU A 126 6.38 -11.04 2.44
N THR A 127 6.25 -11.91 3.44
CA THR A 127 6.99 -13.16 3.54
C THR A 127 6.49 -14.24 2.59
N ARG A 128 5.16 -14.34 2.39
CA ARG A 128 4.57 -15.39 1.54
C ARG A 128 4.47 -14.99 0.08
N LEU A 129 4.27 -13.71 -0.22
CA LEU A 129 4.03 -13.26 -1.61
C LEU A 129 5.26 -12.61 -2.23
N LEU A 130 5.92 -11.69 -1.51
CA LEU A 130 6.96 -10.84 -2.08
C LEU A 130 8.36 -11.45 -1.95
N LEU A 131 8.77 -11.92 -0.77
CA LEU A 131 10.12 -12.45 -0.55
C LEU A 131 10.52 -13.63 -1.45
N PRO A 132 9.61 -14.55 -1.83
CA PRO A 132 9.94 -15.63 -2.76
C PRO A 132 10.10 -15.18 -4.23
N MET A 133 9.80 -13.92 -4.56
CA MET A 133 9.84 -13.41 -5.94
C MET A 133 11.26 -13.45 -6.52
N PRO A 134 11.45 -13.94 -7.76
CA PRO A 134 12.75 -13.94 -8.42
C PRO A 134 13.41 -12.56 -8.41
N GLY A 135 14.68 -12.50 -7.99
CA GLY A 135 15.44 -11.25 -7.80
C GLY A 135 15.21 -10.57 -6.45
N LEU A 136 14.02 -10.64 -5.85
CA LEU A 136 13.80 -10.14 -4.48
C LEU A 136 14.35 -11.12 -3.43
N SER A 137 14.21 -12.43 -3.69
CA SER A 137 14.76 -13.51 -2.87
C SER A 137 16.28 -13.47 -2.76
N ASP A 138 16.96 -12.87 -3.75
CA ASP A 138 18.42 -12.78 -3.84
C ASP A 138 18.98 -11.52 -3.15
N LEU A 139 18.13 -10.68 -2.55
CA LEU A 139 18.58 -9.51 -1.81
C LEU A 139 19.37 -9.94 -0.55
N PRO A 140 20.53 -9.32 -0.28
CA PRO A 140 21.31 -9.66 0.90
C PRO A 140 20.54 -9.30 2.18
N ALA A 141 20.75 -10.03 3.28
CA ALA A 141 20.11 -9.73 4.56
C ALA A 141 20.30 -8.27 5.00
N ALA A 142 21.50 -7.71 4.74
CA ALA A 142 21.82 -6.30 5.02
C ALA A 142 20.92 -5.30 4.26
N PHE A 143 20.33 -5.67 3.12
CA PHE A 143 19.32 -4.83 2.46
C PHE A 143 18.13 -4.60 3.38
N TRP A 144 17.60 -5.66 3.98
CA TRP A 144 16.44 -5.61 4.86
C TRP A 144 16.80 -4.96 6.20
N THR A 145 17.77 -5.53 6.90
CA THR A 145 18.08 -5.19 8.31
C THR A 145 18.86 -3.90 8.47
N SER A 146 19.75 -3.58 7.52
CA SER A 146 20.59 -2.38 7.62
C SER A 146 20.09 -1.21 6.78
N ARG A 147 19.52 -1.45 5.59
CA ARG A 147 19.16 -0.37 4.65
C ARG A 147 17.70 0.00 4.76
N LEU A 148 16.79 -0.92 4.44
CA LEU A 148 15.35 -0.65 4.43
C LEU A 148 14.82 -0.39 5.84
N GLN A 149 15.18 -1.21 6.82
CA GLN A 149 14.82 -1.00 8.24
C GLN A 149 15.28 0.37 8.75
N THR A 150 16.53 0.77 8.47
CA THR A 150 17.02 2.11 8.87
C THR A 150 16.25 3.24 8.21
N LEU A 151 15.92 3.12 6.92
CA LEU A 151 15.12 4.12 6.20
C LEU A 151 13.72 4.24 6.80
N LEU A 152 13.03 3.11 7.01
CA LEU A 152 11.69 3.08 7.59
C LEU A 152 11.68 3.58 9.04
N ALA A 153 12.64 3.14 9.87
CA ALA A 153 12.77 3.60 11.25
C ALA A 153 13.02 5.11 11.33
N ARG A 154 13.85 5.67 10.44
CA ARG A 154 14.09 7.12 10.38
C ARG A 154 12.88 7.91 9.86
N LEU A 155 12.08 7.36 8.94
CA LEU A 155 10.79 7.94 8.56
C LEU A 155 9.82 7.95 9.76
N GLY A 156 9.79 6.85 10.53
CA GLY A 156 9.07 6.76 11.80
C GLY A 156 9.55 7.81 12.79
N GLN A 157 10.85 8.02 12.95
CA GLN A 157 11.44 9.02 13.86
C GLN A 157 11.20 10.46 13.41
N ALA A 158 11.08 10.70 12.11
CA ALA A 158 10.87 12.03 11.53
C ALA A 158 9.56 12.71 11.96
N ASN A 159 8.61 11.97 12.56
CA ASN A 159 7.37 12.51 13.11
C ASN A 159 6.58 13.34 12.10
N LEU A 160 6.37 12.80 10.90
CA LEU A 160 5.62 13.45 9.85
C LEU A 160 4.20 13.78 10.32
N SER A 161 3.75 14.99 10.02
CA SER A 161 2.50 15.55 10.57
C SER A 161 1.22 14.85 10.10
N GLU A 162 0.20 14.81 10.96
CA GLU A 162 -1.07 14.14 10.70
C GLU A 162 -2.11 15.06 10.02
N SER A 163 -3.13 14.46 9.38
CA SER A 163 -4.27 15.20 8.83
C SER A 163 -5.00 16.03 9.89
N TYR A 164 -5.02 15.55 11.13
CA TYR A 164 -5.60 16.27 12.26
C TYR A 164 -4.96 17.64 12.45
N ASP A 165 -3.63 17.68 12.49
CA ASP A 165 -2.85 18.90 12.77
C ASP A 165 -2.93 19.91 11.61
N LYS A 166 -3.00 19.41 10.37
CA LYS A 166 -3.13 20.22 9.14
C LYS A 166 -4.55 20.74 8.89
N GLY A 167 -5.56 20.20 9.57
CA GLY A 167 -6.95 20.59 9.37
C GLY A 167 -7.58 20.17 8.03
N ALA A 168 -6.93 19.26 7.30
CA ALA A 168 -7.33 18.75 5.99
C ALA A 168 -6.75 17.34 5.74
N LEU A 169 -7.31 16.60 4.78
CA LEU A 169 -6.79 15.28 4.37
C LEU A 169 -5.47 15.45 3.61
N GLY A 170 -4.36 15.00 4.20
CA GLY A 170 -3.06 15.04 3.54
C GLY A 170 -2.86 13.90 2.53
N THR A 171 -2.01 14.12 1.53
CA THR A 171 -1.66 13.14 0.48
C THR A 171 -1.23 11.78 1.05
N ARG A 172 -0.43 11.78 2.13
CA ARG A 172 0.01 10.56 2.81
C ARG A 172 -1.16 9.76 3.38
N LYS A 173 -2.16 10.42 3.97
CA LYS A 173 -3.37 9.75 4.49
C LYS A 173 -4.20 9.18 3.35
N VAL A 174 -4.36 9.94 2.26
CA VAL A 174 -5.10 9.51 1.06
C VAL A 174 -4.48 8.24 0.46
N LEU A 175 -3.16 8.24 0.24
CA LEU A 175 -2.47 7.08 -0.32
C LEU A 175 -2.42 5.91 0.66
N ALA A 176 -2.16 6.15 1.96
CA ALA A 176 -2.07 5.06 2.95
C ALA A 176 -3.41 4.33 3.15
N THR A 177 -4.53 5.06 3.20
CA THR A 177 -5.88 4.47 3.27
C THR A 177 -6.23 3.71 1.99
N GLY A 178 -5.82 4.22 0.82
CA GLY A 178 -6.00 3.51 -0.45
C GLY A 178 -5.19 2.21 -0.51
N CYS A 179 -3.93 2.24 -0.09
CA CYS A 179 -3.11 1.04 0.06
C CYS A 179 -3.73 0.05 1.05
N SER A 180 -4.29 0.53 2.16
CA SER A 180 -4.99 -0.31 3.14
C SER A 180 -6.15 -1.08 2.51
N ALA A 181 -7.01 -0.40 1.77
CA ALA A 181 -8.17 -1.03 1.14
C ALA A 181 -7.77 -2.10 0.10
N LEU A 182 -6.62 -1.94 -0.57
CA LEU A 182 -6.09 -2.95 -1.51
C LEU A 182 -5.41 -4.12 -0.80
N LEU A 183 -4.57 -3.85 0.21
CA LEU A 183 -3.86 -4.88 0.96
C LEU A 183 -4.83 -5.74 1.80
N GLU A 184 -5.94 -5.16 2.24
CA GLU A 184 -7.04 -5.87 2.92
C GLU A 184 -7.62 -6.97 2.04
N MET A 185 -7.80 -6.74 0.73
CA MET A 185 -8.31 -7.76 -0.20
C MET A 185 -7.33 -8.94 -0.32
N LEU A 186 -6.03 -8.66 -0.41
CA LEU A 186 -5.00 -9.70 -0.44
C LEU A 186 -4.93 -10.45 0.88
N SER A 187 -5.03 -9.74 2.00
CA SER A 187 -5.02 -10.32 3.36
C SER A 187 -6.19 -11.29 3.55
N ARG A 188 -7.39 -10.93 3.08
CA ARG A 188 -8.56 -11.82 3.12
C ARG A 188 -8.37 -13.06 2.26
N GLY A 189 -7.82 -12.90 1.06
CA GLY A 189 -7.51 -14.02 0.18
C GLY A 189 -6.50 -14.98 0.81
N LEU A 190 -5.47 -14.45 1.47
CA LEU A 190 -4.41 -15.25 2.10
C LEU A 190 -4.87 -15.94 3.40
N LEU A 191 -5.74 -15.31 4.18
CA LEU A 191 -6.25 -15.85 5.45
C LEU A 191 -7.46 -16.77 5.26
N GLY A 192 -8.44 -16.34 4.44
CA GLY A 192 -9.68 -17.07 4.22
C GLY A 192 -9.60 -18.09 3.09
N GLY A 193 -8.72 -17.87 2.11
CA GLY A 193 -8.68 -18.62 0.87
C GLY A 193 -9.87 -18.33 -0.05
N LEU A 194 -9.74 -18.72 -1.31
CA LEU A 194 -10.81 -18.72 -2.30
C LEU A 194 -11.54 -20.06 -2.22
N PRO A 195 -12.83 -20.14 -1.85
CA PRO A 195 -13.56 -21.41 -1.84
C PRO A 195 -13.59 -22.06 -3.23
N ARG A 196 -13.49 -23.38 -3.28
CA ARG A 196 -13.56 -24.13 -4.55
C ARG A 196 -14.97 -24.06 -5.13
N GLY A 197 -15.11 -23.64 -6.39
CA GLY A 197 -16.40 -23.57 -7.08
C GLY A 197 -16.96 -24.96 -7.43
N GLU A 198 -18.28 -25.12 -7.46
CA GLU A 198 -19.01 -26.39 -7.69
C GLU A 198 -18.81 -27.04 -9.09
N GLY A 199 -17.87 -26.56 -9.92
CA GLY A 199 -17.64 -27.05 -11.29
C GLY A 199 -16.20 -27.48 -11.63
N THR A 200 -15.24 -27.40 -10.70
CA THR A 200 -13.81 -27.68 -10.95
C THR A 200 -13.35 -29.07 -10.49
N SER A 201 -14.28 -30.01 -10.25
CA SER A 201 -13.95 -31.41 -10.01
C SER A 201 -13.61 -32.09 -11.35
N ARG A 202 -12.35 -31.96 -11.80
CA ARG A 202 -11.77 -32.95 -12.72
C ARG A 202 -11.65 -34.26 -11.92
N ASP A 203 -12.44 -35.26 -12.30
CA ASP A 203 -12.36 -36.64 -11.82
C ASP A 203 -10.90 -37.13 -11.88
N GLU A 204 -10.23 -37.26 -10.74
CA GLU A 204 -8.86 -37.81 -10.63
C GLU A 204 -8.80 -39.34 -10.85
N GLY A 205 -9.83 -39.93 -11.48
CA GLY A 205 -9.98 -41.38 -11.66
C GLY A 205 -9.50 -41.97 -12.99
N SER A 206 -8.93 -41.19 -13.91
CA SER A 206 -8.62 -41.67 -15.28
C SER A 206 -7.14 -41.64 -15.60
N ARG A 207 -6.36 -42.52 -14.97
CA ARG A 207 -5.01 -42.87 -15.44
C ARG A 207 -5.14 -43.92 -16.56
N PRO A 208 -4.66 -43.69 -17.80
CA PRO A 208 -4.76 -44.70 -18.83
C PRO A 208 -3.72 -45.81 -18.61
N GLU A 209 -4.20 -47.04 -18.47
CA GLU A 209 -3.40 -48.27 -18.54
C GLU A 209 -2.72 -48.39 -19.93
N PRO A 210 -1.48 -48.90 -20.01
CA PRO A 210 -0.82 -49.11 -21.30
C PRO A 210 -1.24 -50.45 -21.91
N VAL A 211 -1.86 -50.44 -23.09
CA VAL A 211 -2.13 -51.66 -23.87
C VAL A 211 -1.07 -51.83 -24.98
N PRO A 212 -0.44 -53.02 -25.11
CA PRO A 212 0.60 -53.26 -26.11
C PRO A 212 0.03 -53.75 -27.46
N GLY A 213 0.54 -53.13 -28.55
CA GLY A 213 0.85 -53.73 -29.85
C GLY A 213 -0.21 -54.49 -30.66
N GLN A 214 -0.61 -53.92 -31.81
CA GLN A 214 -0.63 -54.59 -33.13
C GLN A 214 -1.07 -53.59 -34.22
N GLY A 215 -0.36 -53.58 -35.35
CA GLY A 215 -0.71 -52.78 -36.53
C GLY A 215 -1.73 -53.47 -37.44
N ILE A 216 -2.37 -52.69 -38.30
CA ILE A 216 -2.60 -52.90 -39.75
C ILE A 216 -3.50 -51.76 -40.29
N GLU A 217 -3.00 -51.16 -41.37
CA GLU A 217 -3.58 -50.45 -42.52
C GLU A 217 -5.03 -49.91 -42.57
N ALA A 218 -5.09 -48.64 -43.02
CA ALA A 218 -6.09 -47.87 -43.77
C ALA A 218 -7.47 -48.46 -44.13
N GLU A 219 -8.52 -47.66 -43.89
CA GLU A 219 -9.48 -47.23 -44.93
C GLU A 219 -10.38 -46.06 -44.47
N ALA A 220 -10.82 -45.25 -45.45
CA ALA A 220 -11.62 -44.05 -45.28
C ALA A 220 -13.10 -44.35 -45.03
N GLY A 221 -13.74 -43.57 -44.15
CA GLY A 221 -15.19 -43.59 -43.94
C GLY A 221 -15.67 -42.32 -43.24
N ALA A 222 -16.40 -41.50 -43.99
CA ALA A 222 -17.11 -40.33 -43.48
C ALA A 222 -18.29 -40.74 -42.60
N GLY A 223 -18.46 -40.08 -41.45
CA GLY A 223 -19.69 -40.17 -40.67
C GLY A 223 -19.54 -39.84 -39.19
N ALA A 224 -20.09 -38.68 -38.81
CA ALA A 224 -20.61 -38.38 -37.47
C ALA A 224 -19.61 -38.25 -36.31
N GLU A 225 -18.94 -37.09 -36.22
CA GLU A 225 -18.68 -36.44 -34.93
C GLU A 225 -19.13 -34.97 -35.03
N ALA A 226 -20.42 -34.76 -34.78
CA ALA A 226 -20.99 -33.48 -34.45
C ALA A 226 -21.84 -33.70 -33.21
N GLY A 227 -21.40 -33.20 -32.05
CA GLY A 227 -22.21 -33.15 -30.84
C GLY A 227 -21.55 -33.69 -29.58
N ALA A 228 -20.54 -32.95 -29.08
CA ALA A 228 -20.10 -32.85 -27.68
C ALA A 228 -18.68 -32.24 -27.74
N ASP A 229 -18.49 -30.92 -27.80
CA ASP A 229 -18.48 -30.06 -26.61
C ASP A 229 -18.52 -28.57 -27.03
N GLU A 230 -19.53 -28.17 -27.80
CA GLU A 230 -19.72 -26.78 -28.28
C GLU A 230 -20.52 -25.92 -27.28
N ASN A 231 -20.15 -25.93 -26.00
CA ASN A 231 -20.60 -24.91 -25.07
C ASN A 231 -19.40 -24.09 -24.58
N LYS A 232 -18.65 -23.50 -25.54
CA LYS A 232 -17.75 -22.38 -25.25
C LYS A 232 -18.60 -21.29 -24.60
N GLU A 233 -18.52 -21.17 -23.27
CA GLU A 233 -19.24 -20.17 -22.51
C GLU A 233 -19.00 -18.80 -23.14
N ARG A 234 -20.03 -18.27 -23.79
CA ARG A 234 -19.95 -16.99 -24.49
C ARG A 234 -20.10 -15.88 -23.47
N TYR A 235 -19.02 -15.13 -23.25
CA TYR A 235 -19.04 -13.92 -22.42
C TYR A 235 -19.46 -12.72 -23.28
N ASP A 236 -20.48 -11.99 -22.85
CA ASP A 236 -20.87 -10.72 -23.46
C ASP A 236 -20.10 -9.55 -22.82
N LEU A 237 -19.18 -8.95 -23.57
CA LEU A 237 -18.39 -7.81 -23.10
C LEU A 237 -19.23 -6.55 -22.80
N GLY A 238 -20.52 -6.54 -23.17
CA GLY A 238 -21.51 -5.53 -22.85
C GLY A 238 -22.26 -5.73 -21.54
N LYS A 239 -22.04 -6.85 -20.83
CA LYS A 239 -22.74 -7.18 -19.58
C LYS A 239 -21.80 -7.26 -18.40
N ALA A 240 -22.07 -6.49 -17.36
CA ALA A 240 -21.31 -6.50 -16.11
C ALA A 240 -21.28 -7.90 -15.47
N ASP A 241 -22.42 -8.60 -15.44
CA ASP A 241 -22.53 -9.95 -14.88
C ASP A 241 -21.58 -10.94 -15.56
N ASP A 242 -21.43 -10.85 -16.89
CA ASP A 242 -20.51 -11.71 -17.64
C ASP A 242 -19.05 -11.35 -17.36
N LEU A 243 -18.73 -10.07 -17.20
CA LEU A 243 -17.38 -9.63 -16.81
C LEU A 243 -17.01 -10.07 -15.39
N GLU A 244 -17.94 -9.98 -14.44
CA GLU A 244 -17.77 -10.45 -13.05
C GLU A 244 -17.63 -11.97 -12.99
N ARG A 245 -18.47 -12.70 -13.73
CA ARG A 245 -18.38 -14.16 -13.85
C ARG A 245 -17.06 -14.59 -14.48
N ALA A 246 -16.61 -13.92 -15.54
CA ALA A 246 -15.31 -14.19 -16.16
C ALA A 246 -14.14 -13.99 -15.17
N TRP A 247 -14.18 -12.91 -14.39
CA TRP A 247 -13.19 -12.66 -13.35
C TRP A 247 -13.19 -13.76 -12.28
N GLY A 248 -14.37 -14.17 -11.80
CA GLY A 248 -14.51 -15.28 -10.86
C GLY A 248 -13.96 -16.60 -11.39
N ASN A 249 -14.26 -16.94 -12.64
CA ASN A 249 -13.76 -18.16 -13.29
C ASN A 249 -12.25 -18.11 -13.52
N VAL A 250 -11.69 -16.96 -13.92
CA VAL A 250 -10.23 -16.76 -14.00
C VAL A 250 -9.57 -16.99 -12.63
N LEU A 251 -10.15 -16.45 -11.54
CA LEU A 251 -9.60 -16.68 -10.20
C LEU A 251 -9.63 -18.16 -9.81
N GLN A 252 -10.73 -18.87 -10.09
CA GLN A 252 -10.82 -20.32 -9.85
C GLN A 252 -9.75 -21.09 -10.63
N GLU A 253 -9.59 -20.81 -11.93
CA GLU A 253 -8.62 -21.50 -12.77
C GLU A 253 -7.17 -21.11 -12.47
N LEU A 254 -6.91 -19.91 -11.93
CA LEU A 254 -5.58 -19.50 -11.44
C LEU A 254 -5.19 -20.23 -10.15
N VAL A 255 -6.15 -20.45 -9.25
CA VAL A 255 -5.89 -21.03 -7.91
C VAL A 255 -5.98 -22.55 -7.90
N TYR A 256 -6.93 -23.12 -8.64
CA TYR A 256 -7.22 -24.56 -8.66
C TYR A 256 -6.99 -25.25 -10.02
N GLY A 257 -6.88 -24.47 -11.10
CA GLY A 257 -6.74 -24.98 -12.47
C GLY A 257 -5.31 -24.90 -13.01
N ASP A 258 -5.20 -24.98 -14.34
CA ASP A 258 -3.94 -24.91 -15.10
C ASP A 258 -3.76 -23.57 -15.84
N LEU A 259 -4.61 -22.56 -15.56
CA LEU A 259 -4.59 -21.28 -16.29
C LEU A 259 -3.27 -20.53 -16.13
N VAL A 260 -2.56 -20.69 -15.01
CA VAL A 260 -1.19 -20.14 -14.86
C VAL A 260 -0.29 -20.70 -15.96
N ASP A 261 -0.28 -22.02 -16.16
CA ASP A 261 0.56 -22.63 -17.19
C ASP A 261 0.11 -22.22 -18.59
N GLN A 262 -1.21 -22.15 -18.83
CA GLN A 262 -1.76 -21.69 -20.09
C GLN A 262 -1.34 -20.24 -20.43
N LEU A 263 -1.41 -19.31 -19.46
CA LEU A 263 -1.00 -17.91 -19.62
C LEU A 263 0.49 -17.82 -19.96
N PHE A 264 1.33 -18.57 -19.24
CA PHE A 264 2.77 -18.57 -19.48
C PHE A 264 3.13 -19.16 -20.84
N ASP A 265 2.46 -20.23 -21.26
CA ASP A 265 2.67 -20.83 -22.58
C ASP A 265 2.14 -19.94 -23.71
N HIS A 266 1.05 -19.22 -23.46
CA HIS A 266 0.43 -18.29 -24.41
C HIS A 266 1.36 -17.12 -24.73
N PHE A 267 1.89 -16.43 -23.71
CA PHE A 267 2.84 -15.35 -23.94
C PHE A 267 4.15 -15.83 -24.57
N GLY A 268 4.50 -17.12 -24.46
CA GLY A 268 5.62 -17.67 -25.21
C GLY A 268 5.38 -17.72 -26.73
N ARG A 269 4.11 -17.71 -27.18
CA ARG A 269 3.69 -17.90 -28.57
C ARG A 269 3.08 -16.64 -29.20
N GLU A 270 2.30 -15.88 -28.44
CA GLU A 270 1.52 -14.74 -28.92
C GLU A 270 1.78 -13.48 -28.07
N ASP A 271 1.59 -12.31 -28.69
CA ASP A 271 1.82 -10.99 -28.08
C ASP A 271 0.56 -10.27 -27.59
N ASP A 272 -0.58 -10.97 -27.60
CA ASP A 272 -1.87 -10.47 -27.15
C ASP A 272 -2.47 -11.42 -26.10
N LEU A 273 -2.75 -10.91 -24.90
CA LEU A 273 -3.36 -11.70 -23.82
C LEU A 273 -4.78 -12.16 -24.17
N GLU A 274 -5.52 -11.32 -24.89
CA GLU A 274 -6.97 -11.48 -25.08
C GLU A 274 -7.30 -12.62 -26.04
N THR A 275 -6.34 -13.10 -26.83
CA THR A 275 -6.52 -14.22 -27.77
C THR A 275 -6.49 -15.58 -27.10
N LEU A 276 -6.05 -15.70 -25.84
CA LEU A 276 -5.98 -16.97 -25.13
C LEU A 276 -7.34 -17.64 -24.99
N SER A 277 -8.35 -16.90 -24.51
CA SER A 277 -9.72 -17.39 -24.43
C SER A 277 -10.73 -16.23 -24.23
N PRO A 278 -12.01 -16.42 -24.59
CA PRO A 278 -13.06 -15.44 -24.31
C PRO A 278 -13.21 -15.10 -22.81
N MET A 279 -12.94 -16.07 -21.93
CA MET A 279 -12.93 -15.87 -20.47
C MET A 279 -11.83 -14.88 -20.07
N VAL A 280 -10.61 -15.05 -20.60
CA VAL A 280 -9.47 -14.18 -20.31
C VAL A 280 -9.68 -12.77 -20.90
N GLU A 281 -10.24 -12.66 -22.11
CA GLU A 281 -10.60 -11.36 -22.72
C GLU A 281 -11.60 -10.58 -21.85
N ALA A 282 -12.70 -11.23 -21.43
CA ALA A 282 -13.71 -10.62 -20.58
C ALA A 282 -13.12 -10.21 -19.22
N SER A 283 -12.28 -11.07 -18.62
CA SER A 283 -11.57 -10.78 -17.38
C SER A 283 -10.56 -9.62 -17.53
N ALA A 284 -9.82 -9.54 -18.65
CA ALA A 284 -8.92 -8.42 -18.92
C ALA A 284 -9.70 -7.10 -19.01
N ARG A 285 -10.85 -7.09 -19.69
CA ARG A 285 -11.74 -5.91 -19.76
C ARG A 285 -12.26 -5.51 -18.38
N HIS A 286 -12.69 -6.47 -17.56
CA HIS A 286 -13.10 -6.26 -16.17
C HIS A 286 -11.99 -5.56 -15.37
N ASN A 287 -10.76 -6.08 -15.44
CA ASN A 287 -9.60 -5.54 -14.73
C ASN A 287 -9.23 -4.12 -15.19
N ILE A 288 -9.23 -3.87 -16.50
CA ILE A 288 -8.92 -2.53 -17.04
C ILE A 288 -9.94 -1.48 -16.57
N LEU A 289 -11.23 -1.82 -16.49
CA LEU A 289 -12.27 -0.93 -15.93
C LEU A 289 -12.03 -0.59 -14.45
N HIS A 290 -11.65 -1.57 -13.64
CA HIS A 290 -11.34 -1.37 -12.23
C HIS A 290 -10.05 -0.55 -12.03
N ILE A 291 -9.00 -0.79 -12.83
CA ILE A 291 -7.77 0.01 -12.80
C ILE A 291 -8.06 1.45 -13.23
N ALA A 292 -8.85 1.67 -14.30
CA ALA A 292 -9.26 3.00 -14.72
C ALA A 292 -10.02 3.75 -13.62
N THR A 293 -10.93 3.04 -12.94
CA THR A 293 -11.68 3.57 -11.81
C THR A 293 -10.76 3.96 -10.65
N LEU A 294 -9.80 3.10 -10.30
CA LEU A 294 -8.83 3.38 -9.24
C LEU A 294 -7.97 4.60 -9.57
N ILE A 295 -7.50 4.72 -10.82
CA ILE A 295 -6.75 5.90 -11.29
C ILE A 295 -7.61 7.16 -11.17
N HIS A 296 -8.85 7.13 -11.64
CA HIS A 296 -9.79 8.25 -11.52
C HIS A 296 -10.03 8.64 -10.05
N GLN A 297 -10.20 7.65 -9.16
CA GLN A 297 -10.35 7.91 -7.73
C GLN A 297 -9.11 8.61 -7.14
N ILE A 298 -7.90 8.16 -7.46
CA ILE A 298 -6.65 8.73 -6.94
C ILE A 298 -6.39 10.14 -7.48
N PHE A 299 -6.54 10.36 -8.78
CA PHE A 299 -6.04 11.57 -9.44
C PHE A 299 -7.12 12.63 -9.71
N VAL A 300 -8.39 12.26 -9.69
CA VAL A 300 -9.51 13.18 -9.98
C VAL A 300 -10.38 13.42 -8.75
N LEU A 301 -10.90 12.37 -8.13
CA LEU A 301 -11.86 12.50 -7.03
C LEU A 301 -11.22 12.79 -5.68
N SER A 302 -9.99 12.31 -5.47
CA SER A 302 -9.27 12.57 -4.22
C SER A 302 -8.96 14.07 -4.08
N PRO A 303 -9.07 14.64 -2.86
CA PRO A 303 -8.80 16.06 -2.62
C PRO A 303 -7.40 16.50 -3.11
N GLU A 304 -6.45 15.56 -3.12
CA GLU A 304 -5.04 15.79 -3.46
C GLU A 304 -4.66 15.30 -4.88
N GLY A 305 -5.64 14.91 -5.71
CA GLY A 305 -5.39 14.27 -7.01
C GLY A 305 -4.69 15.15 -8.04
N LEU A 306 -5.19 16.37 -8.27
CA LEU A 306 -4.56 17.34 -9.18
C LEU A 306 -3.15 17.73 -8.71
N TYR A 307 -2.96 17.76 -7.40
CA TYR A 307 -1.66 18.02 -6.80
C TYR A 307 -0.69 16.86 -7.02
N LEU A 308 -1.14 15.60 -6.87
CA LEU A 308 -0.36 14.41 -7.23
C LEU A 308 0.04 14.42 -8.71
N LEU A 309 -0.83 14.85 -9.61
CA LEU A 309 -0.50 15.01 -11.03
C LEU A 309 0.61 16.06 -11.26
N LYS A 310 0.57 17.19 -10.54
CA LYS A 310 1.66 18.20 -10.59
C LYS A 310 2.98 17.62 -10.10
N LEU A 311 2.98 16.87 -8.99
CA LEU A 311 4.20 16.22 -8.48
C LEU A 311 4.75 15.20 -9.48
N LEU A 312 3.87 14.39 -10.09
CA LEU A 312 4.25 13.40 -11.09
C LEU A 312 4.84 14.06 -12.34
N ASP A 313 4.27 15.18 -12.80
CA ASP A 313 4.81 15.98 -13.91
C ASP A 313 6.21 16.51 -13.59
N ASN A 314 6.39 17.06 -12.39
CA ASN A 314 7.69 17.57 -11.95
C ASN A 314 8.75 16.45 -11.96
N VAL A 315 8.41 15.26 -11.46
CA VAL A 315 9.32 14.09 -11.52
C VAL A 315 9.60 13.69 -12.97
N HIS A 316 8.56 13.54 -13.79
CA HIS A 316 8.65 13.15 -15.19
C HIS A 316 9.57 14.08 -15.99
N SER A 317 9.45 15.40 -15.78
CA SER A 317 10.26 16.41 -16.47
C SER A 317 11.76 16.35 -16.16
N LEU A 318 12.15 15.73 -15.04
CA LEU A 318 13.54 15.63 -14.60
C LEU A 318 14.22 14.33 -15.06
N ILE A 319 13.48 13.38 -15.62
CA ILE A 319 14.02 12.10 -16.09
C ILE A 319 14.85 12.34 -17.38
N PRO A 320 16.13 11.94 -17.42
CA PRO A 320 16.98 12.14 -18.59
C PRO A 320 16.75 11.06 -19.66
N TYR A 321 15.55 11.03 -20.25
CA TYR A 321 15.12 10.03 -21.23
C TYR A 321 16.14 9.79 -22.35
N LYS A 322 16.78 10.85 -22.87
CA LYS A 322 17.79 10.75 -23.92
C LYS A 322 19.06 10.00 -23.46
N LEU A 323 19.55 10.25 -22.24
CA LEU A 323 20.74 9.58 -21.72
C LEU A 323 20.46 8.11 -21.38
N ILE A 324 19.29 7.83 -20.82
CA ILE A 324 18.84 6.46 -20.55
C ILE A 324 18.76 5.68 -21.87
N ARG A 325 18.10 6.24 -22.89
CA ARG A 325 18.00 5.62 -24.23
C ARG A 325 19.38 5.38 -24.87
N GLN A 326 20.33 6.30 -24.70
CA GLN A 326 21.69 6.11 -25.21
C GLN A 326 22.43 4.99 -24.47
N THR A 327 22.24 4.87 -23.16
CA THR A 327 22.90 3.85 -22.34
C THR A 327 22.36 2.46 -22.63
N LEU A 328 21.05 2.33 -22.86
CA LEU A 328 20.42 1.08 -23.30
C LEU A 328 20.90 0.59 -24.68
N ARG A 329 21.57 1.42 -25.48
CA ARG A 329 22.18 1.00 -26.77
C ARG A 329 23.51 0.25 -26.61
N ILE A 330 24.09 0.23 -25.40
CA ILE A 330 25.41 -0.36 -25.18
C ILE A 330 25.26 -1.88 -25.20
N GLY A 331 25.70 -2.55 -26.26
CA GLY A 331 25.50 -4.01 -26.43
C GLY A 331 26.11 -4.89 -25.34
N ASN A 332 27.15 -4.45 -24.63
CA ASN A 332 27.66 -5.19 -23.48
C ASN A 332 26.87 -4.87 -22.20
N ALA A 333 26.16 -5.86 -21.65
CA ALA A 333 25.30 -5.69 -20.47
C ALA A 333 26.05 -5.16 -19.22
N ALA A 334 27.30 -5.59 -18.97
CA ALA A 334 28.06 -5.10 -17.81
C ALA A 334 28.42 -3.61 -17.95
N THR A 335 28.81 -3.18 -19.15
CA THR A 335 29.06 -1.77 -19.46
C THR A 335 27.76 -0.96 -19.43
N MET A 336 26.65 -1.51 -19.94
CA MET A 336 25.33 -0.88 -19.88
C MET A 336 24.90 -0.65 -18.43
N ILE A 337 24.94 -1.69 -17.58
CA ILE A 337 24.59 -1.60 -16.16
C ILE A 337 25.49 -0.59 -15.45
N SER A 338 26.79 -0.63 -15.70
CA SER A 338 27.73 0.34 -15.12
C SER A 338 27.44 1.78 -15.56
N GLY A 339 27.08 1.98 -16.84
CA GLY A 339 26.65 3.26 -17.38
C GLY A 339 25.35 3.74 -16.74
N MET A 340 24.36 2.86 -16.58
CA MET A 340 23.07 3.18 -15.97
C MET A 340 23.23 3.53 -14.50
N MET A 341 24.01 2.74 -13.76
CA MET A 341 24.38 3.01 -12.38
C MET A 341 25.15 4.32 -12.23
N ARG A 342 25.96 4.70 -13.22
CA ARG A 342 26.62 6.01 -13.25
C ARG A 342 25.61 7.13 -13.49
N ILE A 343 24.62 6.96 -14.36
CA ILE A 343 23.56 7.98 -14.54
C ILE A 343 22.75 8.17 -13.26
N LEU A 344 22.31 7.06 -12.65
CA LEU A 344 21.40 7.10 -11.51
C LEU A 344 22.11 7.45 -10.20
N LEU A 345 23.29 6.85 -9.96
CA LEU A 345 23.95 6.82 -8.66
C LEU A 345 25.29 7.59 -8.61
N ALA A 346 25.81 8.10 -9.73
CA ALA A 346 27.01 8.94 -9.65
C ALA A 346 26.67 10.23 -8.91
N LYS A 347 27.53 10.55 -7.95
CA LYS A 347 27.47 11.81 -7.22
C LYS A 347 27.79 12.94 -8.18
N LEU A 348 26.81 13.80 -8.44
CA LEU A 348 27.00 14.95 -9.32
C LEU A 348 27.78 16.01 -8.55
N SER A 349 28.93 16.47 -9.07
CA SER A 349 29.68 17.57 -8.46
C SER A 349 29.09 18.92 -8.82
N LEU A 350 29.31 19.92 -7.96
CA LEU A 350 28.88 21.32 -8.14
C LEU A 350 29.21 21.92 -9.53
N THR A 351 30.26 21.45 -10.19
CA THR A 351 30.69 21.94 -11.51
C THR A 351 29.87 21.37 -12.67
N SER A 352 29.31 20.16 -12.53
CA SER A 352 28.37 19.59 -13.52
C SER A 352 26.92 20.07 -13.32
N VAL A 353 26.65 20.68 -12.16
CA VAL A 353 25.32 21.08 -11.68
C VAL A 353 24.85 22.41 -12.28
N THR A 354 25.75 23.34 -12.59
CA THR A 354 25.41 24.65 -13.19
C THR A 354 24.96 24.54 -14.64
N ASN A 355 25.45 23.54 -15.39
CA ASN A 355 25.11 23.35 -16.80
C ASN A 355 23.84 22.53 -17.06
N TRP A 356 23.33 21.75 -16.09
CA TRP A 356 22.20 20.86 -16.36
C TRP A 356 20.85 21.57 -16.23
N PHE A 357 20.62 22.43 -15.23
CA PHE A 357 19.37 23.22 -15.12
C PHE A 357 19.47 24.50 -14.23
N GLY A 358 20.68 24.97 -13.86
CA GLY A 358 20.88 26.31 -13.28
C GLY A 358 20.11 26.70 -12.00
N LEU A 359 19.54 25.75 -11.25
CA LEU A 359 18.49 26.04 -10.24
C LEU A 359 18.83 25.71 -8.77
N THR A 360 20.09 25.40 -8.41
CA THR A 360 20.44 25.11 -7.01
C THR A 360 21.60 25.98 -6.53
N GLN A 361 21.33 26.92 -5.61
CA GLN A 361 22.33 27.78 -4.95
C GLN A 361 22.92 27.17 -3.67
N ASN A 362 22.50 25.97 -3.25
CA ASN A 362 23.03 25.34 -2.05
C ASN A 362 24.16 24.33 -2.38
N PRO A 363 25.19 24.24 -1.52
CA PRO A 363 26.25 23.24 -1.63
C PRO A 363 25.72 21.86 -1.21
N ASP A 364 24.84 21.26 -2.01
CA ASP A 364 24.43 19.86 -1.87
C ASP A 364 25.52 18.95 -2.49
N ASP A 365 26.69 18.93 -1.85
CA ASP A 365 27.82 18.09 -2.25
C ASP A 365 27.46 16.60 -2.06
N GLY A 366 27.33 15.87 -3.17
CA GLY A 366 27.38 14.40 -3.15
C GLY A 366 26.05 13.64 -3.29
N MET A 367 24.94 14.28 -3.67
CA MET A 367 23.71 13.56 -4.03
C MET A 367 23.82 12.91 -5.41
N ASN A 368 23.20 11.73 -5.55
CA ASN A 368 23.00 11.11 -6.86
C ASN A 368 21.77 11.69 -7.61
N LEU A 369 21.53 11.25 -8.85
CA LEU A 369 20.41 11.75 -9.66
C LEU A 369 19.05 11.47 -9.01
N VAL A 370 18.81 10.26 -8.50
CA VAL A 370 17.54 9.88 -7.85
C VAL A 370 17.28 10.77 -6.63
N GLN A 371 18.28 10.92 -5.76
CA GLN A 371 18.22 11.81 -4.59
C GLN A 371 18.01 13.27 -4.98
N ARG A 372 18.61 13.71 -6.08
CA ARG A 372 18.46 15.07 -6.60
C ARG A 372 17.04 15.31 -7.11
N ILE A 373 16.44 14.36 -7.83
CA ILE A 373 15.04 14.47 -8.28
C ILE A 373 14.13 14.58 -7.06
N ILE A 374 14.29 13.70 -6.07
CA ILE A 374 13.52 13.74 -4.82
C ILE A 374 13.68 15.11 -4.12
N SER A 375 14.93 15.53 -3.87
CA SER A 375 15.25 16.78 -3.19
C SER A 375 14.68 18.01 -3.92
N LEU A 376 14.80 18.06 -5.25
CA LEU A 376 14.36 19.20 -6.05
C LEU A 376 12.83 19.31 -6.09
N VAL A 377 12.12 18.20 -6.32
CA VAL A 377 10.65 18.18 -6.35
C VAL A 377 10.08 18.55 -4.98
N LEU A 378 10.64 17.99 -3.90
CA LEU A 378 10.21 18.33 -2.53
C LEU A 378 10.57 19.77 -2.15
N SER A 379 11.68 20.31 -2.64
CA SER A 379 12.08 21.71 -2.42
C SER A 379 11.17 22.69 -3.14
N TRP A 380 10.81 22.44 -4.40
CA TRP A 380 9.82 23.23 -5.12
C TRP A 380 8.48 23.24 -4.40
N ASP A 381 8.05 22.08 -3.93
CA ASP A 381 6.81 21.93 -3.17
C ASP A 381 6.86 22.66 -1.82
N ALA A 382 7.94 22.49 -1.04
CA ALA A 382 8.14 23.19 0.22
C ALA A 382 8.15 24.72 0.03
N ASN A 383 8.71 25.22 -1.08
CA ASN A 383 8.74 26.65 -1.37
C ASN A 383 7.34 27.24 -1.58
N ASP A 384 6.39 26.49 -2.15
CA ASP A 384 5.01 26.95 -2.31
C ASP A 384 4.32 27.17 -0.95
N PHE A 385 4.53 26.26 0.02
CA PHE A 385 4.07 26.43 1.40
C PHE A 385 4.82 27.52 2.16
N ARG A 386 6.14 27.64 1.96
CA ARG A 386 6.96 28.68 2.60
C ARG A 386 6.48 30.08 2.22
N LYS A 387 6.13 30.29 0.95
CA LYS A 387 5.56 31.57 0.51
C LYS A 387 4.18 31.86 1.14
N SER A 388 3.36 30.84 1.43
CA SER A 388 2.10 31.01 2.16
C SER A 388 2.37 31.42 3.62
N ALA A 389 3.29 30.72 4.29
CA ALA A 389 3.72 31.08 5.64
C ALA A 389 4.26 32.53 5.67
N ASP A 390 5.16 32.90 4.76
CA ASP A 390 5.72 34.25 4.64
C ASP A 390 4.65 35.33 4.43
N LYS A 391 3.56 35.00 3.71
CA LYS A 391 2.45 35.93 3.48
C LYS A 391 1.72 36.24 4.79
N ILE A 392 1.52 35.23 5.64
CA ILE A 392 0.89 35.39 6.95
C ILE A 392 1.81 36.14 7.91
N GLU A 393 3.12 35.84 7.90
CA GLU A 393 4.11 36.57 8.72
C GLU A 393 4.20 38.06 8.36
N LYS A 394 3.97 38.40 7.09
CA LYS A 394 4.00 39.79 6.60
C LYS A 394 2.64 40.49 6.71
N ALA A 395 1.58 39.79 7.11
CA ALA A 395 0.26 40.38 7.23
C ALA A 395 0.25 41.38 8.41
N LYS A 396 0.21 42.68 8.09
CA LYS A 396 0.16 43.76 9.07
C LYS A 396 -1.29 44.24 9.23
N GLY A 397 -1.83 44.22 10.45
CA GLY A 397 -3.17 44.71 10.76
C GLY A 397 -3.75 44.09 12.04
N GLY A 398 -4.91 44.59 12.49
CA GLY A 398 -5.59 44.08 13.69
C GLY A 398 -6.08 42.63 13.58
N ASP A 399 -6.30 42.15 12.35
CA ASP A 399 -6.80 40.80 12.07
C ASP A 399 -5.69 39.76 11.82
N GLY A 400 -4.42 40.19 11.75
CA GLY A 400 -3.27 39.30 11.54
C GLY A 400 -2.75 38.69 12.85
N PRO A 401 -2.03 37.54 12.82
CA PRO A 401 -1.41 36.97 14.00
C PRO A 401 -0.33 37.89 14.53
N THR A 402 -0.21 37.98 15.85
CA THR A 402 0.88 38.72 16.49
C THR A 402 2.20 37.95 16.36
N ASP A 403 3.34 38.65 16.37
CA ASP A 403 4.67 38.02 16.34
C ASP A 403 4.84 36.97 17.45
N GLU A 404 4.23 37.22 18.60
CA GLU A 404 4.24 36.30 19.73
C GLU A 404 3.45 35.01 19.44
N MET A 405 2.27 35.11 18.79
CA MET A 405 1.52 33.92 18.34
C MET A 405 2.35 33.09 17.35
N LEU A 406 3.00 33.75 16.38
CA LEU A 406 3.84 33.08 15.39
C LEU A 406 5.06 32.41 16.05
N ARG A 407 5.69 33.07 17.02
CA ARG A 407 6.80 32.51 17.82
C ARG A 407 6.37 31.24 18.56
N LEU A 408 5.24 31.27 19.25
CA LEU A 408 4.73 30.11 19.99
C LEU A 408 4.42 28.90 19.09
N ILE A 409 3.94 29.14 17.87
CA ILE A 409 3.71 28.06 16.89
C ILE A 409 5.04 27.42 16.47
N ARG A 410 6.09 28.22 16.23
CA ARG A 410 7.44 27.70 15.91
C ARG A 410 8.03 26.90 17.07
N GLU A 411 7.89 27.40 18.30
CA GLU A 411 8.36 26.71 19.50
C GLU A 411 7.64 25.39 19.74
N TYR A 412 6.34 25.34 19.45
CA TYR A 412 5.56 24.11 19.52
C TYR A 412 6.02 23.07 18.48
N LEU A 413 6.38 23.49 17.26
CA LEU A 413 6.86 22.58 16.21
C LEU A 413 8.13 21.82 16.58
N GLU A 414 8.96 22.39 17.45
CA GLU A 414 10.21 21.81 17.94
C GLU A 414 10.02 20.88 19.14
N GLN A 415 8.80 20.80 19.70
CA GLN A 415 8.49 19.91 20.83
C GLN A 415 8.54 18.43 20.43
N PRO A 416 8.80 17.52 21.40
CA PRO A 416 8.81 16.08 21.14
C PRO A 416 7.41 15.56 20.79
N ARG A 417 7.38 14.40 20.11
CA ARG A 417 6.13 13.72 19.70
C ARG A 417 5.13 13.55 20.84
N SER A 418 5.60 13.12 22.02
CA SER A 418 4.71 12.92 23.18
C SER A 418 3.90 14.17 23.52
N HIS A 419 4.54 15.34 23.45
CA HIS A 419 3.86 16.61 23.67
C HIS A 419 2.85 16.92 22.56
N HIS A 420 3.17 16.61 21.30
CA HIS A 420 2.21 16.75 20.19
C HIS A 420 1.00 15.84 20.36
N ASP A 421 1.21 14.60 20.81
CA ASP A 421 0.16 13.61 21.03
C ASP A 421 -0.72 13.99 22.23
N ASP A 422 -0.14 14.51 23.31
CA ASP A 422 -0.88 15.01 24.47
C ASP A 422 -1.80 16.18 24.10
N ILE A 423 -1.28 17.14 23.34
CA ILE A 423 -2.04 18.31 22.88
C ILE A 423 -3.13 17.91 21.88
N ARG A 424 -2.85 16.95 20.99
CA ARG A 424 -3.87 16.38 20.09
C ARG A 424 -4.99 15.69 20.87
N SER A 425 -4.63 14.90 21.86
CA SER A 425 -5.59 14.20 22.73
C SER A 425 -6.42 15.17 23.57
N ALA A 426 -5.81 16.27 24.05
CA ALA A 426 -6.52 17.33 24.74
C ALA A 426 -7.50 18.07 23.80
N SER A 427 -7.06 18.38 22.57
CA SER A 427 -7.89 19.02 21.54
C SER A 427 -9.13 18.18 21.20
N GLN A 428 -8.97 16.87 21.05
CA GLN A 428 -10.08 15.95 20.80
C GLN A 428 -11.03 15.86 21.99
N ARG A 429 -10.51 15.70 23.22
CA ARG A 429 -11.34 15.58 24.43
C ARG A 429 -12.09 16.87 24.78
N ASN A 430 -11.47 18.02 24.57
CA ASN A 430 -12.01 19.32 24.96
C ASN A 430 -12.86 19.98 23.85
N GLU A 431 -12.93 19.38 22.66
CA GLU A 431 -13.58 19.97 21.47
C GLU A 431 -13.05 21.39 21.19
N HIS A 432 -11.73 21.53 21.31
CA HIS A 432 -11.01 22.77 21.02
C HIS A 432 -10.13 22.54 19.79
N SER A 433 -9.97 23.58 18.97
CA SER A 433 -9.01 23.51 17.86
C SER A 433 -7.60 23.26 18.38
N ILE A 434 -6.77 22.56 17.60
CA ILE A 434 -5.37 22.31 17.92
C ILE A 434 -4.62 23.61 18.25
N MET A 435 -4.92 24.71 17.53
CA MET A 435 -4.33 26.03 17.81
C MET A 435 -4.75 26.59 19.18
N THR A 436 -6.00 26.37 19.58
CA THR A 436 -6.51 26.80 20.89
C THR A 436 -5.81 26.04 22.01
N GLU A 437 -5.60 24.72 21.85
CA GLU A 437 -4.87 23.94 22.86
C GLU A 437 -3.39 24.25 22.90
N ILE A 438 -2.75 24.50 21.76
CA ILE A 438 -1.34 24.94 21.70
C ILE A 438 -1.17 26.26 22.46
N PHE A 439 -2.03 27.25 22.22
CA PHE A 439 -1.95 28.51 22.96
C PHE A 439 -2.39 28.37 24.42
N ASN A 440 -3.33 27.50 24.76
CA ASN A 440 -3.67 27.22 26.16
C ASN A 440 -2.49 26.64 26.93
N ALA A 441 -1.74 25.71 26.34
CA ALA A 441 -0.58 25.08 26.96
C ALA A 441 0.59 26.06 27.10
N SER A 442 0.84 26.89 26.08
CA SER A 442 1.99 27.80 26.06
C SER A 442 1.73 29.15 26.73
N SER A 443 0.56 29.76 26.52
CA SER A 443 0.20 31.08 27.05
C SER A 443 -1.33 31.31 27.08
N PRO A 444 -2.00 31.00 28.20
CA PRO A 444 -3.45 31.19 28.33
C PRO A 444 -3.93 32.62 28.07
N GLN A 445 -3.07 33.62 28.33
CA GLN A 445 -3.40 35.03 28.11
C GLN A 445 -3.55 35.37 26.62
N ILE A 446 -2.76 34.73 25.76
CA ILE A 446 -2.84 34.91 24.31
C ILE A 446 -4.09 34.22 23.78
N ASN A 447 -4.37 33.00 24.24
CA ASN A 447 -5.58 32.29 23.84
C ASN A 447 -6.86 33.08 24.20
N ALA A 448 -6.90 33.71 25.37
CA ALA A 448 -8.04 34.52 25.80
C ALA A 448 -8.34 35.72 24.88
N ARG A 449 -7.33 36.23 24.16
CA ARG A 449 -7.44 37.37 23.23
C ARG A 449 -7.50 36.97 21.76
N LEU A 450 -7.38 35.67 21.46
CA LEU A 450 -7.33 35.14 20.10
C LEU A 450 -8.66 35.39 19.39
N THR A 451 -8.65 36.16 18.31
CA THR A 451 -9.84 36.35 17.46
C THR A 451 -10.02 35.16 16.50
N ASP A 452 -11.22 34.97 15.96
CA ASP A 452 -11.47 33.88 15.00
C ASP A 452 -10.67 34.05 13.69
N ALA A 453 -10.44 35.31 13.26
CA ALA A 453 -9.60 35.61 12.10
C ALA A 453 -8.12 35.25 12.35
N GLN A 454 -7.59 35.62 13.53
CA GLN A 454 -6.24 35.26 13.93
C GLN A 454 -6.08 33.75 14.09
N HIS A 455 -7.07 33.08 14.68
CA HIS A 455 -7.10 31.62 14.82
C HIS A 455 -7.01 30.92 13.45
N ALA A 456 -7.83 31.34 12.48
CA ALA A 456 -7.81 30.77 11.14
C ALA A 456 -6.45 30.95 10.44
N GLN A 457 -5.85 32.15 10.55
CA GLN A 457 -4.53 32.42 9.98
C GLN A 457 -3.41 31.67 10.71
N CYS A 458 -3.50 31.50 12.04
CA CYS A 458 -2.58 30.67 12.81
C CYS A 458 -2.65 29.19 12.38
N LEU A 459 -3.86 28.67 12.12
CA LEU A 459 -4.04 27.31 11.66
C LEU A 459 -3.47 27.10 10.25
N GLU A 460 -3.69 28.05 9.32
CA GLU A 460 -3.07 28.02 7.99
C GLU A 460 -1.55 28.08 8.09
N TYR A 461 -1.03 28.97 8.93
CA TYR A 461 0.40 29.12 9.19
C TYR A 461 1.04 27.84 9.73
N TYR A 462 0.40 27.23 10.74
CA TYR A 462 0.85 25.97 11.32
C TYR A 462 0.85 24.83 10.28
N SER A 463 -0.21 24.69 9.48
CA SER A 463 -0.29 23.71 8.38
C SER A 463 0.81 23.91 7.33
N SER A 464 1.10 25.17 6.96
CA SER A 464 2.19 25.51 6.04
C SER A 464 3.55 25.11 6.60
N LEU A 465 3.84 25.45 7.86
CA LEU A 465 5.10 25.09 8.51
C LEU A 465 5.27 23.57 8.66
N LEU A 466 4.22 22.84 9.05
CA LEU A 466 4.23 21.37 9.07
C LEU A 466 4.51 20.79 7.69
N SER A 467 3.91 21.36 6.64
CA SER A 467 4.13 20.91 5.28
C SER A 467 5.59 21.11 4.85
N VAL A 468 6.17 22.29 5.10
CA VAL A 468 7.61 22.54 4.85
C VAL A 468 8.48 21.55 5.62
N ARG A 469 8.24 21.40 6.94
CA ARG A 469 8.98 20.49 7.82
C ARG A 469 8.96 19.06 7.30
N ASP A 470 7.78 18.55 6.95
CA ASP A 470 7.63 17.18 6.46
C ASP A 470 8.49 16.92 5.20
N ARG A 471 8.53 17.87 4.24
CA ARG A 471 9.34 17.73 3.01
C ARG A 471 10.83 17.78 3.31
N ASP A 472 11.24 18.67 4.21
CA ASP A 472 12.63 18.78 4.66
C ASP A 472 13.06 17.50 5.39
N CYS A 473 12.20 16.92 6.24
CA CYS A 473 12.43 15.65 6.91
C CYS A 473 12.53 14.48 5.92
N ILE A 474 11.62 14.37 4.95
CA ILE A 474 11.68 13.32 3.91
C ILE A 474 12.98 13.46 3.09
N THR A 475 13.35 14.68 2.72
CA THR A 475 14.60 14.97 2.02
C THR A 475 15.82 14.60 2.87
N ALA A 476 15.80 14.89 4.16
CA ALA A 476 16.86 14.51 5.08
C ALA A 476 17.00 12.98 5.15
N VAL A 477 15.88 12.26 5.17
CA VAL A 477 15.86 10.79 5.25
C VAL A 477 16.34 10.13 3.95
N PHE A 478 15.95 10.60 2.77
CA PHE A 478 16.34 9.93 1.53
C PHE A 478 17.65 10.45 0.93
N CYS A 479 18.02 11.70 1.19
CA CYS A 479 19.05 12.39 0.42
C CYS A 479 20.23 12.91 1.25
N ARG A 480 20.09 13.14 2.57
CA ARG A 480 21.13 13.77 3.40
C ARG A 480 21.63 12.87 4.54
N GLN A 481 21.64 11.56 4.31
CA GLN A 481 22.08 10.59 5.31
C GLN A 481 23.54 10.17 5.15
N ALA A 482 24.23 10.03 6.28
CA ALA A 482 25.49 9.32 6.38
C ALA A 482 25.32 8.10 7.31
N PRO A 483 25.61 6.87 6.86
CA PRO A 483 25.89 6.48 5.47
C PRO A 483 24.64 6.59 4.58
N ASP A 484 24.84 6.64 3.26
CA ASP A 484 23.76 6.78 2.29
C ASP A 484 23.02 5.45 2.07
N MET A 485 21.95 5.24 2.82
CA MET A 485 21.18 3.99 2.77
C MET A 485 20.41 3.81 1.47
N LEU A 486 19.89 4.89 0.88
CA LEU A 486 19.09 4.81 -0.35
C LEU A 486 19.96 4.38 -1.54
N THR A 487 21.12 5.01 -1.74
CA THR A 487 22.05 4.63 -2.81
C THR A 487 22.50 3.19 -2.65
N GLN A 488 22.76 2.76 -1.42
CA GLN A 488 23.13 1.38 -1.14
C GLN A 488 21.95 0.44 -1.45
N ALA A 489 20.74 0.73 -0.99
CA ALA A 489 19.56 -0.10 -1.28
C ALA A 489 19.35 -0.29 -2.80
N LEU A 490 19.49 0.78 -3.59
CA LEU A 490 19.42 0.71 -5.06
C LEU A 490 20.53 -0.15 -5.67
N LYS A 491 21.75 -0.11 -5.11
CA LYS A 491 22.85 -0.99 -5.56
C LYS A 491 22.56 -2.47 -5.30
N ASP A 492 21.99 -2.80 -4.14
CA ASP A 492 21.62 -4.18 -3.82
C ASP A 492 20.53 -4.66 -4.76
N ILE A 493 19.50 -3.86 -5.03
CA ILE A 493 18.44 -4.19 -5.98
C ILE A 493 19.03 -4.46 -7.37
N VAL A 494 19.86 -3.57 -7.90
CA VAL A 494 20.47 -3.78 -9.22
C VAL A 494 21.40 -5.01 -9.23
N THR A 495 22.06 -5.29 -8.12
CA THR A 495 22.94 -6.47 -7.99
C THR A 495 22.13 -7.76 -7.94
N ALA A 496 21.05 -7.80 -7.18
CA ALA A 496 20.16 -8.96 -7.06
C ALA A 496 19.46 -9.26 -8.40
N TYR A 497 19.03 -8.21 -9.12
CA TYR A 497 18.43 -8.34 -10.44
C TYR A 497 19.45 -8.47 -11.59
N ASN A 498 20.76 -8.42 -11.33
CA ASN A 498 21.79 -8.44 -12.37
C ASN A 498 21.68 -9.65 -13.32
N PRO A 499 21.39 -10.90 -12.87
CA PRO A 499 21.17 -12.02 -13.79
C PRO A 499 20.00 -11.78 -14.74
N ILE A 500 18.86 -11.31 -14.22
CA ILE A 500 17.64 -11.01 -15.00
C ILE A 500 17.92 -9.85 -15.98
N ILE A 501 18.53 -8.76 -15.51
CA ILE A 501 18.87 -7.59 -16.34
C ILE A 501 19.78 -8.01 -17.51
N ARG A 502 20.76 -8.89 -17.26
CA ARG A 502 21.66 -9.40 -18.31
C ARG A 502 20.92 -10.25 -19.32
N ALA A 503 20.07 -11.16 -18.88
CA ALA A 503 19.27 -12.01 -19.77
C ALA A 503 18.35 -11.16 -20.66
N VAL A 504 17.62 -10.23 -20.05
CA VAL A 504 16.72 -9.31 -20.76
C VAL A 504 17.50 -8.44 -21.76
N HIS A 505 18.58 -7.79 -21.34
CA HIS A 505 19.37 -6.92 -22.22
C HIS A 505 20.05 -7.67 -23.37
N ALA A 506 20.42 -8.95 -23.16
CA ALA A 506 21.05 -9.75 -24.20
C ALA A 506 20.08 -10.13 -25.33
N ASN A 507 18.80 -10.28 -25.01
CA ASN A 507 17.82 -10.84 -25.93
C ASN A 507 16.80 -9.80 -26.44
N ILE A 508 16.45 -8.78 -25.64
CA ILE A 508 15.33 -7.86 -25.90
C ILE A 508 15.84 -6.44 -26.18
N ASP A 509 15.28 -5.76 -27.18
CA ASP A 509 15.52 -4.33 -27.40
C ASP A 509 14.75 -3.47 -26.39
N LEU A 510 15.42 -3.16 -25.27
CA LEU A 510 14.86 -2.35 -24.19
C LEU A 510 14.44 -0.94 -24.62
N ARG A 511 14.87 -0.43 -25.78
CA ARG A 511 14.56 0.94 -26.22
C ARG A 511 13.11 1.10 -26.60
N ASP A 512 12.57 0.17 -27.37
CA ASP A 512 11.20 0.25 -27.86
C ASP A 512 10.20 0.21 -26.70
N HIS A 513 10.46 -0.65 -25.70
CA HIS A 513 9.66 -0.72 -24.49
C HIS A 513 9.82 0.52 -23.59
N PHE A 514 11.02 1.11 -23.53
CA PHE A 514 11.24 2.36 -22.81
C PHE A 514 10.52 3.55 -23.48
N ASP A 515 10.53 3.62 -24.81
CA ASP A 515 9.81 4.65 -25.56
C ASP A 515 8.28 4.49 -25.42
N ALA A 516 7.78 3.25 -25.40
CA ALA A 516 6.37 2.97 -25.11
C ALA A 516 5.97 3.40 -23.68
N MET A 517 6.81 3.15 -22.68
CA MET A 517 6.60 3.63 -21.30
C MET A 517 6.57 5.16 -21.24
N GLN A 518 7.50 5.82 -21.93
CA GLN A 518 7.53 7.29 -22.00
C GLN A 518 6.22 7.82 -22.61
N ALA A 519 5.78 7.27 -23.75
CA ALA A 519 4.55 7.68 -24.43
C ALA A 519 3.30 7.49 -23.54
N PHE A 520 3.22 6.36 -22.82
CA PHE A 520 2.15 6.12 -21.86
C PHE A 520 2.10 7.19 -20.76
N LEU A 521 3.26 7.51 -20.15
CA LEU A 521 3.33 8.53 -19.08
C LEU A 521 2.92 9.91 -19.57
N GLU A 522 3.33 10.31 -20.77
CA GLU A 522 2.95 11.59 -21.39
C GLU A 522 1.43 11.65 -21.63
N ASP A 523 0.85 10.59 -22.18
CA ASP A 523 -0.59 10.48 -22.40
C ASP A 523 -1.40 10.42 -21.09
N PHE A 524 -0.87 9.74 -20.08
CA PHE A 524 -1.45 9.66 -18.74
C PHE A 524 -1.54 11.05 -18.11
N LEU A 525 -0.43 11.79 -18.11
CA LEU A 525 -0.37 13.16 -17.60
C LEU A 525 -1.30 14.10 -18.37
N LYS A 526 -1.40 13.95 -19.69
CA LYS A 526 -2.33 14.70 -20.54
C LYS A 526 -3.78 14.39 -20.20
N THR A 527 -4.11 13.12 -19.97
CA THR A 527 -5.46 12.66 -19.61
C THR A 527 -5.89 13.24 -18.28
N GLY A 528 -5.03 13.21 -17.25
CA GLY A 528 -5.35 13.77 -15.93
C GLY A 528 -5.45 15.30 -15.87
N ARG A 529 -4.88 16.02 -16.84
CA ARG A 529 -4.93 17.50 -16.90
C ARG A 529 -6.15 18.06 -17.61
N ARG A 530 -7.10 17.25 -18.07
CA ARG A 530 -8.40 17.72 -18.61
C ARG A 530 -9.32 18.22 -17.50
N GLY A 531 -8.83 19.05 -16.58
CA GLY A 531 -9.62 19.75 -15.58
C GLY A 531 -10.28 21.02 -16.13
N PRO A 532 -11.23 21.64 -15.40
CA PRO A 532 -11.81 22.91 -15.78
C PRO A 532 -10.67 23.91 -15.96
N ALA A 533 -10.68 24.65 -17.08
CA ALA A 533 -9.65 25.62 -17.40
C ALA A 533 -9.45 26.62 -16.24
N THR A 534 -8.46 26.39 -15.39
CA THR A 534 -7.95 27.44 -14.51
C THR A 534 -7.21 28.40 -15.41
N ALA A 535 -7.65 29.66 -15.39
CA ALA A 535 -7.03 30.76 -16.10
C ALA A 535 -5.51 30.68 -15.99
N ASP A 536 -4.90 30.67 -17.16
CA ASP A 536 -3.46 30.73 -17.40
C ASP A 536 -2.84 31.83 -16.55
N ASN A 537 -2.07 31.44 -15.53
CA ASN A 537 -1.18 32.33 -14.80
C ASN A 537 0.25 31.90 -15.05
N GLY A 538 0.73 32.23 -16.26
CA GLY A 538 2.09 32.71 -16.48
C GLY A 538 3.21 31.77 -16.02
N SER A 539 3.29 30.57 -16.62
CA SER A 539 4.59 29.94 -16.82
C SER A 539 4.85 29.88 -18.32
N GLY A 540 5.46 30.93 -18.84
CA GLY A 540 5.85 31.01 -20.24
C GLY A 540 6.90 29.96 -20.57
N VAL A 541 6.47 28.77 -20.98
CA VAL A 541 7.04 27.96 -22.09
C VAL A 541 5.95 26.96 -22.51
N ALA A 542 4.95 27.43 -23.27
CA ALA A 542 4.16 26.54 -24.11
C ALA A 542 4.43 26.94 -25.56
N LYS A 543 5.30 26.17 -26.22
CA LYS A 543 5.39 26.24 -27.68
C LYS A 543 4.07 25.71 -28.24
N GLU A 544 3.41 26.57 -28.98
CA GLU A 544 2.35 26.22 -29.91
C GLU A 544 2.82 25.04 -30.78
N GLN A 545 2.06 23.96 -30.75
CA GLN A 545 2.07 22.99 -31.82
C GLN A 545 0.62 22.79 -32.27
N GLU A 546 0.30 23.54 -33.32
CA GLU A 546 -0.91 23.44 -34.12
C GLU A 546 -1.05 22.02 -34.70
N GLY A 547 -2.29 21.50 -34.71
CA GLY A 547 -2.63 20.32 -35.48
C GLY A 547 -3.50 19.28 -34.78
N ALA A 548 -4.68 19.67 -34.30
CA ALA A 548 -5.82 18.74 -34.21
C ALA A 548 -7.11 19.55 -34.28
N GLN A 549 -7.94 19.22 -35.27
CA GLN A 549 -9.23 19.84 -35.55
C GLN A 549 -10.06 20.02 -34.27
N GLY A 550 -10.53 21.24 -34.08
CA GLY A 550 -11.37 21.63 -32.96
C GLY A 550 -12.71 20.90 -33.01
N ASP A 551 -13.02 20.22 -31.92
CA ASP A 551 -14.37 19.80 -31.63
C ASP A 551 -15.13 21.01 -31.07
N GLN A 552 -16.10 21.53 -31.83
CA GLN A 552 -16.85 22.75 -31.53
C GLN A 552 -17.98 22.52 -30.52
N ASN A 553 -17.72 21.80 -29.43
CA ASN A 553 -18.66 21.73 -28.31
C ASN A 553 -17.95 22.03 -26.98
N GLY A 554 -18.03 23.31 -26.60
CA GLY A 554 -17.29 23.91 -25.50
C GLY A 554 -17.75 23.48 -24.11
N LYS A 555 -17.34 22.30 -23.65
CA LYS A 555 -17.10 21.97 -22.24
C LYS A 555 -15.92 21.00 -22.18
N LYS A 556 -14.71 21.49 -21.88
CA LYS A 556 -13.66 20.60 -21.35
C LYS A 556 -14.10 20.17 -19.95
N GLY A 557 -14.87 19.08 -19.89
CA GLY A 557 -15.24 18.43 -18.64
C GLY A 557 -14.02 17.84 -17.94
N VAL A 558 -14.14 17.64 -16.63
CA VAL A 558 -13.16 16.90 -15.81
C VAL A 558 -12.95 15.51 -16.42
N SER A 559 -11.72 14.99 -16.38
CA SER A 559 -11.38 13.63 -16.82
C SER A 559 -12.28 12.60 -16.15
N SER A 560 -12.89 11.72 -16.94
CA SER A 560 -13.83 10.69 -16.52
C SER A 560 -13.16 9.32 -16.35
N VAL A 561 -13.89 8.34 -15.81
CA VAL A 561 -13.41 6.94 -15.77
C VAL A 561 -13.20 6.39 -17.18
N GLU A 562 -14.08 6.75 -18.11
CA GLU A 562 -14.04 6.34 -19.52
C GLU A 562 -12.79 6.86 -20.23
N ASP A 563 -12.32 8.07 -19.90
CA ASP A 563 -11.07 8.63 -20.44
C ASP A 563 -9.85 7.77 -20.04
N TYR A 564 -9.79 7.35 -18.77
CA TYR A 564 -8.73 6.47 -18.29
C TYR A 564 -8.87 5.05 -18.81
N PHE A 565 -10.10 4.54 -18.97
CA PHE A 565 -10.34 3.26 -19.63
C PHE A 565 -9.83 3.28 -21.07
N ALA A 566 -10.18 4.30 -21.86
CA ALA A 566 -9.69 4.47 -23.22
C ALA A 566 -8.16 4.59 -23.28
N LEU A 567 -7.54 5.30 -22.33
CA LEU A 567 -6.09 5.39 -22.20
C LEU A 567 -5.44 4.01 -22.02
N LEU A 568 -5.95 3.21 -21.07
CA LEU A 568 -5.42 1.88 -20.79
C LEU A 568 -5.64 0.92 -21.97
N MET A 569 -6.83 0.95 -22.57
CA MET A 569 -7.14 0.15 -23.76
C MET A 569 -6.23 0.45 -24.93
N ARG A 570 -5.84 1.72 -25.12
CA ARG A 570 -4.89 2.13 -26.17
C ARG A 570 -3.46 1.63 -25.92
N HIS A 571 -3.05 1.55 -24.66
CA HIS A 571 -1.67 1.23 -24.28
C HIS A 571 -1.44 -0.23 -23.84
N ARG A 572 -2.50 -1.03 -23.62
CA ARG A 572 -2.41 -2.44 -23.17
C ARG A 572 -1.53 -3.31 -24.07
N GLY A 573 -1.58 -3.11 -25.38
CA GLY A 573 -0.76 -3.86 -26.33
C GLY A 573 0.75 -3.65 -26.13
N SER A 574 1.18 -2.49 -25.61
CA SER A 574 2.58 -2.24 -25.25
C SER A 574 3.03 -3.10 -24.07
N LEU A 575 2.13 -3.34 -23.11
CA LEU A 575 2.38 -4.24 -21.98
C LEU A 575 2.42 -5.70 -22.45
N TYR A 576 1.46 -6.14 -23.26
CA TYR A 576 1.43 -7.52 -23.76
C TYR A 576 2.67 -7.85 -24.61
N LYS A 577 3.10 -6.93 -25.47
CA LYS A 577 4.36 -7.05 -26.22
C LYS A 577 5.59 -7.15 -25.33
N TRP A 578 5.64 -6.40 -24.22
CA TRP A 578 6.73 -6.52 -23.24
C TRP A 578 6.74 -7.90 -22.58
N VAL A 579 5.58 -8.39 -22.13
CA VAL A 579 5.46 -9.70 -21.50
C VAL A 579 5.81 -10.83 -22.49
N HIS A 580 5.33 -10.74 -23.73
CA HIS A 580 5.67 -11.68 -24.80
C HIS A 580 7.16 -11.67 -25.14
N ALA A 581 7.79 -10.50 -25.23
CA ALA A 581 9.23 -10.42 -25.46
C ALA A 581 10.02 -11.10 -24.34
N LEU A 582 9.61 -10.90 -23.08
CA LEU A 582 10.20 -11.58 -21.93
C LEU A 582 10.00 -13.10 -22.03
N ALA A 583 8.77 -13.56 -22.30
CA ALA A 583 8.41 -14.96 -22.36
C ALA A 583 9.11 -15.73 -23.50
N SER A 584 9.09 -15.17 -24.71
CA SER A 584 9.62 -15.81 -25.91
C SER A 584 11.14 -15.74 -26.02
N GLN A 585 11.79 -14.72 -25.45
CA GLN A 585 13.23 -14.46 -25.63
C GLN A 585 14.07 -14.70 -24.37
N CYS A 586 13.45 -14.83 -23.19
CA CYS A 586 14.13 -15.10 -21.92
C CYS A 586 13.46 -16.27 -21.16
N PRO A 587 13.45 -17.50 -21.71
CA PRO A 587 12.69 -18.62 -21.18
C PRO A 587 13.08 -19.01 -19.74
N ASP A 588 14.36 -18.95 -19.38
CA ASP A 588 14.81 -19.26 -18.00
C ASP A 588 14.25 -18.26 -16.98
N VAL A 589 14.23 -16.96 -17.35
CA VAL A 589 13.64 -15.91 -16.50
C VAL A 589 12.13 -16.13 -16.42
N TRP A 590 11.48 -16.39 -17.55
CA TRP A 590 10.04 -16.63 -17.61
C TRP A 590 9.62 -17.82 -16.74
N GLU A 591 10.37 -18.92 -16.80
CA GLU A 591 10.10 -20.12 -16.00
C GLU A 591 10.28 -19.88 -14.51
N SER A 592 11.27 -19.07 -14.09
CA SER A 592 11.41 -18.69 -12.69
C SER A 592 10.19 -17.93 -12.15
N PHE A 593 9.59 -17.06 -12.96
CA PHE A 593 8.35 -16.37 -12.61
C PHE A 593 7.14 -17.30 -12.64
N ARG A 594 7.12 -18.31 -13.53
CA ARG A 594 6.06 -19.33 -13.56
C ARG A 594 6.02 -20.10 -12.25
N VAL A 595 7.17 -20.60 -11.80
CA VAL A 595 7.30 -21.34 -10.53
C VAL A 595 6.86 -20.48 -9.35
N TRP A 596 7.33 -19.22 -9.29
CA TRP A 596 6.91 -18.29 -8.26
C TRP A 596 5.41 -18.02 -8.28
N ALA A 597 4.81 -17.78 -9.45
CA ALA A 597 3.38 -17.52 -9.58
C ALA A 597 2.55 -18.70 -9.08
N LYS A 598 2.90 -19.94 -9.46
CA LYS A 598 2.22 -21.16 -9.00
C LYS A 598 2.32 -21.32 -7.48
N ASN A 599 3.53 -21.19 -6.92
CA ASN A 599 3.75 -21.32 -5.48
C ASN A 599 3.01 -20.24 -4.68
N THR A 600 2.87 -19.04 -5.24
CA THR A 600 2.16 -17.92 -4.62
C THR A 600 0.65 -18.14 -4.67
N LEU A 601 0.10 -18.58 -5.81
CA LEU A 601 -1.34 -18.75 -5.99
C LEU A 601 -1.93 -19.89 -5.15
N VAL A 602 -1.15 -20.95 -4.88
CA VAL A 602 -1.55 -22.03 -3.97
C VAL A 602 -1.82 -21.50 -2.54
N GLN A 603 -1.16 -20.41 -2.12
CA GLN A 603 -1.42 -19.79 -0.81
C GLN A 603 -2.83 -19.20 -0.68
N PHE A 604 -3.55 -19.02 -1.79
CA PHE A 604 -4.92 -18.53 -1.82
C PHE A 604 -5.96 -19.66 -1.88
N GLN A 605 -5.56 -20.93 -1.82
CA GLN A 605 -6.52 -22.03 -1.70
C GLN A 605 -7.20 -21.98 -0.33
N ALA A 606 -8.49 -22.25 -0.29
CA ALA A 606 -9.19 -22.46 0.97
C ALA A 606 -8.58 -23.71 1.63
N ARG A 607 -8.18 -23.59 2.90
CA ARG A 607 -7.80 -24.76 3.69
C ARG A 607 -9.03 -25.67 3.76
N ASP A 608 -8.91 -26.89 3.27
CA ASP A 608 -10.02 -27.85 3.23
C ASP A 608 -10.61 -27.97 4.64
N THR A 609 -11.81 -27.41 4.78
CA THR A 609 -12.63 -27.69 5.94
C THR A 609 -13.46 -28.89 5.52
N ASP A 610 -13.02 -30.08 5.93
CA ASP A 610 -13.86 -31.27 5.88
C ASP A 610 -15.06 -31.08 6.82
N TYR A 611 -16.02 -30.25 6.40
CA TYR A 611 -17.40 -30.32 6.86
C TYR A 611 -18.10 -31.49 6.17
N SER A 612 -17.53 -32.69 6.31
CA SER A 612 -18.28 -33.93 6.21
C SER A 612 -19.12 -34.05 7.49
N GLY A 613 -20.27 -33.37 7.48
CA GLY A 613 -21.37 -33.71 8.35
C GLY A 613 -21.94 -35.08 7.97
N THR A 614 -21.27 -36.16 8.37
CA THR A 614 -21.89 -37.48 8.39
C THR A 614 -21.99 -37.95 9.84
N ASN A 615 -23.22 -37.83 10.36
CA ASN A 615 -23.67 -38.62 11.50
C ASN A 615 -23.39 -40.10 11.20
N SER A 616 -22.43 -40.70 11.89
CA SER A 616 -22.39 -42.14 12.10
C SER A 616 -22.06 -42.43 13.55
N ALA A 617 -23.08 -42.95 14.21
CA ALA A 617 -23.03 -43.39 15.58
C ALA A 617 -22.12 -44.63 15.76
N ALA A 618 -21.57 -44.71 16.97
CA ALA A 618 -21.17 -45.91 17.70
C ALA A 618 -19.85 -46.63 17.30
N GLY A 619 -18.95 -46.70 18.29
CA GLY A 619 -17.84 -47.64 18.33
C GLY A 619 -16.85 -47.34 19.45
N GLY A 620 -17.15 -47.80 20.67
CA GLY A 620 -16.25 -47.67 21.82
C GLY A 620 -15.03 -48.60 21.73
N GLY A 621 -13.94 -48.21 22.40
CA GLY A 621 -12.77 -49.07 22.61
C GLY A 621 -11.62 -48.32 23.25
N ALA A 622 -11.32 -48.65 24.52
CA ALA A 622 -10.26 -48.06 25.31
C ALA A 622 -8.89 -48.76 25.10
N GLY A 623 -7.81 -47.98 25.23
CA GLY A 623 -6.53 -48.42 25.80
C GLY A 623 -5.45 -48.91 24.82
N GLY A 624 -4.32 -48.20 24.78
CA GLY A 624 -3.09 -48.69 24.16
C GLY A 624 -1.98 -47.65 24.05
N SER A 625 -1.12 -47.58 25.07
CA SER A 625 0.16 -46.87 25.04
C SER A 625 1.22 -47.70 24.29
N SER A 626 2.00 -47.10 23.37
CA SER A 626 3.47 -47.25 23.30
C SER A 626 4.13 -46.68 22.03
N SER A 627 5.22 -45.94 22.26
CA SER A 627 6.52 -45.87 21.55
C SER A 627 6.67 -45.31 20.12
N ILE A 628 7.27 -44.11 20.06
CA ILE A 628 8.55 -43.73 19.40
C ILE A 628 8.96 -44.54 18.16
N GLY A 629 8.94 -43.87 17.00
CA GLY A 629 9.72 -44.17 15.80
C GLY A 629 9.85 -42.89 14.97
N GLY A 630 11.09 -42.41 14.78
CA GLY A 630 11.39 -41.17 14.07
C GLY A 630 11.30 -41.30 12.55
N GLY A 631 10.81 -40.24 11.91
CA GLY A 631 10.81 -40.02 10.47
C GLY A 631 10.35 -38.59 10.20
N ASP A 632 11.21 -37.80 9.56
CA ASP A 632 11.00 -36.40 9.20
C ASP A 632 9.84 -36.19 8.21
N GLY A 633 9.09 -35.10 8.38
CA GLY A 633 8.25 -34.49 7.35
C GLY A 633 6.76 -34.82 7.39
N ASP A 634 6.02 -34.19 8.31
CA ASP A 634 4.69 -33.59 8.05
C ASP A 634 4.18 -32.95 9.33
N GLY A 635 4.21 -31.61 9.36
CA GLY A 635 3.64 -30.80 10.41
C GLY A 635 2.27 -30.29 10.01
N ASP A 636 1.37 -31.18 9.59
CA ASP A 636 -0.05 -30.83 9.44
C ASP A 636 -0.72 -30.97 10.82
N GLY A 637 -0.36 -30.04 11.70
CA GLY A 637 -1.11 -29.78 12.92
C GLY A 637 -2.36 -29.02 12.51
N ASP A 638 -3.49 -29.73 12.55
CA ASP A 638 -4.88 -29.33 12.32
C ASP A 638 -5.18 -27.93 12.90
N THR A 639 -4.77 -26.87 12.19
CA THR A 639 -4.93 -25.49 12.61
C THR A 639 -6.25 -25.02 12.02
N PRO A 640 -7.25 -24.67 12.87
CA PRO A 640 -8.58 -24.35 12.39
C PRO A 640 -8.53 -23.19 11.39
N SER A 641 -9.38 -23.24 10.37
CA SER A 641 -9.51 -22.12 9.42
C SER A 641 -9.84 -20.83 10.16
N ILE A 642 -9.38 -19.67 9.65
CA ILE A 642 -9.63 -18.38 10.30
C ILE A 642 -11.14 -18.14 10.53
N LEU A 643 -11.98 -18.62 9.61
CA LEU A 643 -13.44 -18.53 9.72
C LEU A 643 -14.00 -19.38 10.87
N ALA A 644 -13.46 -20.58 11.08
CA ALA A 644 -13.83 -21.41 12.24
C ALA A 644 -13.36 -20.76 13.54
N THR A 645 -12.15 -20.18 13.55
CA THR A 645 -11.62 -19.43 14.70
C THR A 645 -12.49 -18.24 15.05
N LEU A 646 -12.94 -17.45 14.06
CA LEU A 646 -13.86 -16.33 14.29
C LEU A 646 -15.18 -16.76 14.92
N ASN A 647 -15.77 -17.87 14.44
CA ASN A 647 -16.97 -18.41 15.05
C ASN A 647 -16.72 -18.81 16.52
N ASN A 648 -15.59 -19.45 16.80
CA ASN A 648 -15.22 -19.81 18.18
C ASN A 648 -15.05 -18.56 19.06
N LEU A 649 -14.34 -17.53 18.58
CA LEU A 649 -14.17 -16.26 19.30
C LEU A 649 -15.52 -15.61 19.64
N TYR A 650 -16.47 -15.64 18.71
CA TYR A 650 -17.83 -15.15 18.96
C TYR A 650 -18.56 -15.97 20.03
N THR A 651 -18.48 -17.31 19.98
CA THR A 651 -19.20 -18.18 20.93
C THR A 651 -18.72 -18.05 22.38
N VAL A 652 -17.50 -17.55 22.61
CA VAL A 652 -16.91 -17.36 23.94
C VAL A 652 -17.35 -16.05 24.60
N LEU A 653 -17.89 -15.10 23.84
CA LEU A 653 -18.42 -13.84 24.37
C LEU A 653 -19.59 -14.07 25.33
N ASP A 654 -19.81 -13.14 26.26
CA ASP A 654 -20.99 -13.18 27.11
C ASP A 654 -22.30 -12.96 26.31
N PRO A 655 -23.46 -13.47 26.76
CA PRO A 655 -24.70 -13.42 25.99
C PRO A 655 -25.19 -12.01 25.60
N ASP A 656 -24.93 -10.98 26.44
CA ASP A 656 -25.33 -9.60 26.14
C ASP A 656 -24.44 -9.02 25.03
N THR A 657 -23.13 -9.22 25.12
CA THR A 657 -22.19 -8.84 24.07
C THR A 657 -22.44 -9.60 22.77
N GLN A 658 -22.72 -10.91 22.82
CA GLN A 658 -23.07 -11.72 21.66
C GLN A 658 -24.27 -11.16 20.89
N THR A 659 -25.29 -10.67 21.60
CA THR A 659 -26.49 -10.10 21.00
C THR A 659 -26.18 -8.80 20.27
N LYS A 660 -25.38 -7.91 20.89
CA LYS A 660 -24.98 -6.62 20.29
C LYS A 660 -24.04 -6.81 19.11
N VAL A 661 -23.05 -7.69 19.24
CA VAL A 661 -22.11 -8.03 18.17
C VAL A 661 -22.84 -8.66 16.99
N ARG A 662 -23.77 -9.60 17.22
CA ARG A 662 -24.58 -10.21 16.15
C ARG A 662 -25.41 -9.17 15.39
N ALA A 663 -26.06 -8.25 16.11
CA ALA A 663 -26.83 -7.17 15.48
C ALA A 663 -25.95 -6.26 14.61
N ALA A 664 -24.75 -5.90 15.08
CA ALA A 664 -23.80 -5.12 14.29
C ALA A 664 -23.30 -5.88 13.04
N ILE A 665 -23.01 -7.18 13.18
CA ILE A 665 -22.60 -8.06 12.07
C ILE A 665 -23.74 -8.18 11.03
N ASP A 666 -24.99 -8.35 11.46
CA ASP A 666 -26.14 -8.45 10.55
C ASP A 666 -26.35 -7.17 9.74
N ASN A 667 -26.23 -6.00 10.39
CA ASN A 667 -26.27 -4.71 9.71
C ASN A 667 -25.13 -4.57 8.68
N HIS A 668 -23.93 -5.06 9.02
CA HIS A 668 -22.78 -5.05 8.12
C HIS A 668 -22.93 -6.03 6.96
N ALA A 669 -23.51 -7.21 7.16
CA ALA A 669 -23.81 -8.16 6.10
C ALA A 669 -24.83 -7.59 5.09
N ALA A 670 -25.86 -6.88 5.58
CA ALA A 670 -26.82 -6.17 4.75
C ALA A 670 -26.16 -5.00 3.96
N TYR A 671 -25.26 -4.27 4.62
CA TYR A 671 -24.43 -3.25 3.98
C TYR A 671 -23.61 -3.85 2.82
N LEU A 672 -22.84 -4.91 3.06
CA LEU A 672 -22.02 -5.57 2.03
C LEU A 672 -22.86 -6.03 0.83
N SER A 673 -24.02 -6.64 1.08
CA SER A 673 -24.95 -7.07 0.03
C SER A 673 -25.42 -5.89 -0.82
N THR A 674 -25.75 -4.76 -0.18
CA THR A 674 -26.15 -3.53 -0.87
C THR A 674 -25.01 -2.96 -1.71
N GLN A 675 -23.78 -3.00 -1.20
CA GLN A 675 -22.60 -2.52 -1.92
C GLN A 675 -22.27 -3.35 -3.15
N THR A 676 -22.41 -4.67 -3.09
CA THR A 676 -22.24 -5.55 -4.24
C THR A 676 -23.23 -5.18 -5.35
N LEU A 677 -24.51 -4.98 -5.02
CA LEU A 677 -25.53 -4.56 -5.99
C LEU A 677 -25.22 -3.19 -6.61
N VAL A 678 -24.82 -2.21 -5.79
CA VAL A 678 -24.45 -0.86 -6.28
C VAL A 678 -23.19 -0.92 -7.15
N SER A 679 -22.19 -1.73 -6.77
CA SER A 679 -20.97 -1.96 -7.53
C SER A 679 -21.29 -2.53 -8.92
N GLN A 680 -22.12 -3.57 -8.97
CA GLN A 680 -22.53 -4.21 -10.21
C GLN A 680 -23.29 -3.25 -11.14
N ALA A 681 -24.21 -2.46 -10.59
CA ALA A 681 -24.93 -1.44 -11.35
C ALA A 681 -23.98 -0.37 -11.93
N ARG A 682 -22.97 0.06 -11.17
CA ARG A 682 -21.94 1.00 -11.63
C ARG A 682 -21.07 0.39 -12.73
N LEU A 683 -20.70 -0.89 -12.60
CA LEU A 683 -19.97 -1.60 -13.66
C LEU A 683 -20.80 -1.66 -14.94
N GLN A 684 -22.10 -1.99 -14.86
CA GLN A 684 -22.97 -2.05 -16.03
C GLN A 684 -23.10 -0.68 -16.72
N TYR A 685 -23.19 0.39 -15.95
CA TYR A 685 -23.19 1.75 -16.47
C TYR A 685 -21.89 2.04 -17.25
N LEU A 686 -20.72 1.78 -16.66
CA LEU A 686 -19.43 2.01 -17.32
C LEU A 686 -19.25 1.16 -18.58
N VAL A 687 -19.67 -0.11 -18.54
CA VAL A 687 -19.60 -1.00 -19.71
C VAL A 687 -20.44 -0.41 -20.85
N THR A 688 -21.66 0.02 -20.56
CA THR A 688 -22.55 0.64 -21.56
C THR A 688 -21.98 1.96 -22.08
N ALA A 689 -21.48 2.83 -21.18
CA ALA A 689 -20.90 4.12 -21.53
C ALA A 689 -19.63 3.98 -22.39
N SER A 690 -18.78 2.97 -22.10
CA SER A 690 -17.56 2.69 -22.85
C SER A 690 -17.80 2.24 -24.29
N GLN A 691 -19.01 1.77 -24.61
CA GLN A 691 -19.41 1.34 -25.95
C GLN A 691 -20.07 2.47 -26.76
N SER A 692 -20.57 3.50 -26.09
CA SER A 692 -21.17 4.66 -26.74
C SER A 692 -20.13 5.75 -26.96
N ASP A 693 -20.07 6.33 -28.17
CA ASP A 693 -19.24 7.51 -28.45
C ASP A 693 -19.68 8.76 -27.66
N SER A 694 -20.80 8.69 -26.93
CA SER A 694 -21.24 9.73 -26.00
C SER A 694 -20.52 9.60 -24.66
N SER A 695 -19.65 10.57 -24.35
CA SER A 695 -19.04 10.72 -23.03
C SER A 695 -20.09 11.12 -21.99
N GLY A 696 -20.76 10.13 -21.41
CA GLY A 696 -21.67 10.31 -20.27
C GLY A 696 -20.98 10.84 -19.01
N GLY A 697 -19.64 10.86 -19.00
CA GLY A 697 -18.83 11.45 -17.95
C GLY A 697 -19.06 10.77 -16.61
N SER A 698 -18.85 9.45 -16.52
CA SER A 698 -18.98 8.76 -15.23
C SER A 698 -18.00 9.32 -14.22
N THR A 699 -18.52 9.60 -13.03
CA THR A 699 -17.73 10.10 -11.91
C THR A 699 -17.57 9.09 -10.79
N VAL A 700 -18.22 7.91 -10.87
CA VAL A 700 -18.17 6.89 -9.82
C VAL A 700 -18.03 5.52 -10.46
N GLY A 701 -17.03 4.74 -10.03
CA GLY A 701 -16.83 3.40 -10.56
C GLY A 701 -17.16 2.26 -9.58
N PRO A 702 -17.06 1.01 -10.07
CA PRO A 702 -17.40 -0.20 -9.34
C PRO A 702 -16.35 -0.57 -8.29
N GLY A 703 -16.71 -1.49 -7.41
CA GLY A 703 -15.83 -2.09 -6.42
C GLY A 703 -16.17 -1.69 -4.99
N VAL A 704 -16.31 -2.69 -4.13
CA VAL A 704 -16.49 -2.53 -2.68
C VAL A 704 -15.27 -1.83 -2.05
N TYR A 705 -14.06 -2.08 -2.55
CA TYR A 705 -12.82 -1.49 -2.03
C TYR A 705 -12.80 0.04 -2.07
N LEU A 706 -13.45 0.69 -3.04
CA LEU A 706 -13.52 2.15 -3.13
C LEU A 706 -14.37 2.73 -2.00
N SER A 707 -15.46 2.05 -1.65
CA SER A 707 -16.31 2.46 -0.55
C SER A 707 -15.60 2.30 0.80
N ARG A 708 -14.83 1.22 0.96
CA ARG A 708 -13.97 0.97 2.14
C ARG A 708 -12.90 2.04 2.27
N TRP A 709 -12.21 2.35 1.17
CA TRP A 709 -11.25 3.44 1.13
C TRP A 709 -11.91 4.78 1.50
N GLN A 710 -13.08 5.08 0.92
CA GLN A 710 -13.81 6.31 1.23
C GLN A 710 -14.24 6.37 2.71
N SER A 711 -14.65 5.26 3.33
CA SER A 711 -14.98 5.21 4.77
C SER A 711 -13.78 5.59 5.64
N LEU A 712 -12.60 5.00 5.36
CA LEU A 712 -11.36 5.34 6.10
C LEU A 712 -10.96 6.81 5.94
N LEU A 713 -11.23 7.40 4.78
CA LEU A 713 -11.04 8.84 4.57
C LEU A 713 -12.06 9.64 5.38
N ASP A 714 -13.33 9.28 5.29
CA ASP A 714 -14.44 9.99 5.90
C ASP A 714 -14.38 10.00 7.42
N GLU A 715 -13.91 8.92 8.04
CA GLU A 715 -13.73 8.74 9.49
C GLU A 715 -12.44 9.37 10.04
N THR A 716 -11.52 9.80 9.17
CA THR A 716 -10.25 10.39 9.63
C THR A 716 -10.52 11.65 10.46
N PRO A 717 -10.07 11.74 11.74
CA PRO A 717 -10.34 12.88 12.60
C PRO A 717 -9.56 14.11 12.15
N ILE A 718 -10.20 15.28 12.26
CA ILE A 718 -9.71 16.58 11.82
C ILE A 718 -9.97 17.61 12.92
N THR A 719 -8.96 18.46 13.22
CA THR A 719 -9.12 19.52 14.23
C THR A 719 -10.34 20.41 13.95
N PRO A 720 -11.05 20.90 15.00
CA PRO A 720 -12.10 21.90 14.86
C PRO A 720 -11.65 23.12 14.04
N LEU A 721 -12.57 23.62 13.20
CA LEU A 721 -12.33 24.78 12.33
C LEU A 721 -12.34 26.10 13.11
N GLN A 722 -13.18 26.19 14.13
CA GLN A 722 -13.28 27.33 15.04
C GLN A 722 -12.52 27.03 16.32
N ARG A 723 -12.21 28.07 17.12
CA ARG A 723 -11.50 27.93 18.40
C ARG A 723 -12.09 26.85 19.31
N LYS A 724 -13.43 26.77 19.37
CA LYS A 724 -14.19 25.72 20.07
C LYS A 724 -15.26 25.17 19.13
N GLY A 725 -15.41 23.85 19.09
CA GLY A 725 -16.38 23.14 18.28
C GLY A 725 -16.07 21.65 18.19
N PRO A 726 -17.02 20.84 17.70
CA PRO A 726 -16.84 19.40 17.63
C PRO A 726 -15.65 19.03 16.73
N VAL A 727 -15.01 17.90 17.05
CA VAL A 727 -14.02 17.28 16.17
C VAL A 727 -14.69 17.02 14.81
N ARG A 728 -14.02 17.45 13.75
CA ARG A 728 -14.47 17.21 12.37
C ARG A 728 -13.91 15.89 11.90
N CYS A 729 -14.44 15.36 10.81
CA CYS A 729 -13.92 14.17 10.16
C CYS A 729 -13.54 14.48 8.70
N GLY A 730 -12.92 13.53 8.00
CA GLY A 730 -12.50 13.70 6.61
C GLY A 730 -13.65 14.05 5.68
N ARG A 731 -14.86 13.55 5.97
CA ARG A 731 -16.08 13.92 5.23
C ARG A 731 -16.37 15.41 5.24
N ASP A 732 -16.05 16.12 6.33
CA ASP A 732 -16.27 17.57 6.48
C ASP A 732 -15.25 18.42 5.71
N VAL A 733 -14.16 17.79 5.23
CA VAL A 733 -13.06 18.44 4.53
C VAL A 733 -12.77 17.85 3.16
N LYS A 734 -13.67 17.01 2.62
CA LYS A 734 -13.46 16.25 1.38
C LYS A 734 -13.04 17.09 0.17
N TYR A 735 -13.46 18.36 0.11
CA TYR A 735 -13.14 19.27 -0.99
C TYR A 735 -12.14 20.36 -0.61
N ARG A 736 -11.48 20.21 0.54
CA ARG A 736 -10.45 21.13 1.01
C ARG A 736 -9.09 20.47 0.89
N THR A 737 -8.24 21.10 0.12
CA THR A 737 -6.83 20.76 0.06
C THR A 737 -6.11 21.21 1.33
N THR A 738 -4.91 20.67 1.55
CA THR A 738 -4.06 21.09 2.68
C THR A 738 -3.89 22.62 2.70
N MET A 739 -4.14 23.25 3.86
CA MET A 739 -4.06 24.71 4.02
C MET A 739 -2.66 25.24 3.70
N GLY A 740 -2.61 26.43 3.08
CA GLY A 740 -1.37 27.10 2.70
C GLY A 740 -0.80 26.73 1.32
N LYS A 741 -1.54 25.95 0.53
CA LYS A 741 -1.19 25.67 -0.87
C LYS A 741 -1.53 26.86 -1.76
N MET A 742 -0.53 27.40 -2.47
CA MET A 742 -0.76 28.38 -3.53
C MET A 742 -0.79 27.70 -4.91
N GLY A 743 -1.84 27.94 -5.70
CA GLY A 743 -1.99 27.42 -7.08
C GLY A 743 -3.19 26.48 -7.27
N ALA A 744 -3.15 25.63 -8.30
CA ALA A 744 -4.24 24.74 -8.74
C ALA A 744 -4.81 23.76 -7.69
N GLY A 745 -4.21 23.70 -6.49
CA GLY A 745 -4.70 22.96 -5.33
C GLY A 745 -4.92 23.83 -4.10
N GLY A 746 -5.16 25.14 -4.24
CA GLY A 746 -5.45 26.06 -3.13
C GLY A 746 -6.93 26.48 -3.02
N ASN A 747 -7.75 26.13 -4.00
CA ASN A 747 -9.18 26.43 -4.00
C ASN A 747 -10.00 25.19 -3.66
N THR A 748 -11.17 25.40 -3.07
CA THR A 748 -12.25 24.39 -2.99
C THR A 748 -12.37 23.70 -4.34
N VAL A 749 -12.16 22.40 -4.38
CA VAL A 749 -12.24 21.62 -5.61
C VAL A 749 -13.70 21.60 -6.03
N GLY A 750 -14.11 22.54 -6.88
CA GLY A 750 -15.49 22.72 -7.35
C GLY A 750 -16.02 21.58 -8.23
N ALA A 751 -15.28 20.48 -8.35
CA ALA A 751 -15.69 19.29 -9.10
C ALA A 751 -16.44 18.25 -8.24
N GLY A 752 -16.44 18.39 -6.91
CA GLY A 752 -16.96 17.36 -6.01
C GLY A 752 -18.47 17.37 -5.74
N GLU A 753 -19.16 18.50 -5.92
CA GLU A 753 -20.60 18.59 -5.62
C GLU A 753 -21.48 17.84 -6.63
N ALA A 754 -21.00 17.59 -7.86
CA ALA A 754 -21.80 16.99 -8.94
C ALA A 754 -21.58 15.47 -9.12
N ALA A 755 -20.72 14.85 -8.32
CA ALA A 755 -20.09 13.56 -8.62
C ALA A 755 -20.44 12.43 -7.62
N HIS A 756 -21.57 12.50 -6.92
CA HIS A 756 -21.97 11.42 -6.02
C HIS A 756 -23.34 10.84 -6.37
N GLY A 757 -23.30 9.63 -6.93
CA GLY A 757 -24.35 8.64 -6.72
C GLY A 757 -24.41 8.23 -5.24
N GLU A 758 -25.54 7.62 -4.88
CA GLU A 758 -25.90 7.20 -3.52
C GLU A 758 -24.72 6.57 -2.76
N VAL A 759 -24.26 7.25 -1.70
CA VAL A 759 -23.23 6.75 -0.79
C VAL A 759 -23.95 5.90 0.25
N VAL A 760 -23.70 4.59 0.22
CA VAL A 760 -24.22 3.68 1.26
C VAL A 760 -23.43 3.95 2.53
N GLU A 761 -24.12 4.42 3.58
CA GLU A 761 -23.50 4.76 4.85
C GLU A 761 -22.99 3.50 5.57
N THR A 762 -21.78 3.55 6.11
CA THR A 762 -21.17 2.45 6.86
C THR A 762 -21.87 2.25 8.21
N PRO A 763 -22.26 1.01 8.55
CA PRO A 763 -22.75 0.69 9.89
C PRO A 763 -21.69 0.93 10.97
N ASP A 764 -22.12 1.27 12.18
CA ASP A 764 -21.24 1.31 13.35
C ASP A 764 -20.85 -0.11 13.78
N VAL A 765 -19.56 -0.40 13.70
CA VAL A 765 -18.95 -1.69 14.07
C VAL A 765 -18.04 -1.58 15.29
N SER A 766 -18.06 -0.45 16.00
CA SER A 766 -17.19 -0.19 17.16
C SER A 766 -17.32 -1.26 18.26
N ILE A 767 -18.54 -1.80 18.47
CA ILE A 767 -18.78 -2.89 19.41
C ILE A 767 -18.11 -4.20 18.98
N VAL A 768 -18.02 -4.48 17.68
CA VAL A 768 -17.37 -5.68 17.13
C VAL A 768 -15.86 -5.56 17.32
N VAL A 769 -15.28 -4.43 16.92
CA VAL A 769 -13.86 -4.14 17.07
C VAL A 769 -13.46 -4.21 18.54
N GLY A 770 -14.16 -3.48 19.42
CA GLY A 770 -13.85 -3.45 20.85
C GLY A 770 -13.98 -4.80 21.57
N ALA A 771 -14.79 -5.72 21.06
CA ALA A 771 -14.98 -7.04 21.66
C ALA A 771 -14.01 -8.11 21.12
N LEU A 772 -13.61 -8.02 19.84
CA LEU A 772 -12.98 -9.15 19.12
C LEU A 772 -11.61 -8.82 18.51
N GLU A 773 -11.19 -7.55 18.39
CA GLU A 773 -9.94 -7.14 17.73
C GLU A 773 -8.70 -7.82 18.34
N GLU A 774 -8.48 -7.67 19.64
CA GLU A 774 -7.31 -8.27 20.34
C GLU A 774 -7.28 -9.80 20.28
N ALA A 775 -8.43 -10.45 20.17
CA ALA A 775 -8.51 -11.89 20.01
C ALA A 775 -8.22 -12.31 18.56
N PHE A 776 -8.68 -11.52 17.59
CA PHE A 776 -8.41 -11.72 16.17
C PHE A 776 -6.94 -11.54 15.83
N ILE A 777 -6.28 -10.51 16.36
CA ILE A 777 -4.84 -10.27 16.15
C ILE A 777 -4.03 -11.49 16.56
N ARG A 778 -4.27 -12.01 17.77
CA ARG A 778 -3.60 -13.22 18.26
C ARG A 778 -3.88 -14.47 17.41
N ALA A 779 -5.07 -14.55 16.81
CA ALA A 779 -5.42 -15.63 15.89
C ALA A 779 -4.75 -15.51 14.51
N VAL A 780 -4.38 -14.30 14.09
CA VAL A 780 -3.62 -14.06 12.85
C VAL A 780 -2.12 -14.32 13.07
N GLU A 781 -1.63 -14.11 14.28
CA GLU A 781 -0.24 -14.37 14.68
C GLU A 781 0.09 -15.86 14.82
N SER A 782 -0.89 -16.68 15.21
CA SER A 782 -0.76 -18.13 15.38
C SER A 782 -0.75 -18.86 14.03
#